data_AF-A0A9D8XDX4-F1
#
_entry.id   AF-A0A9D8XDX4-F1
#
_cell.length_a   1.000
_cell.length_b   1.000
_cell.length_c   1.000
_cell.angle_alpha   90.00
_cell.angle_beta   90.00
_cell.angle_gamma   90.00
#
_symmetry.space_group_name_H-M   'P 1'
#
loop_
_entity.id
_entity.type
_entity.pdbx_description
1 polymer ?
#
loop_
_entity_poly.entity_id
_entity_poly.type
_entity_poly.pdbx_seq_one_letter_code
_entity_poly.pdbx_strand_id
1 'polypeptide(L)'
;MNRHAIQAIFYRNFFSYFANPTGYVFLCVFVLLSTIAAFWSNAFFVNNLANLDQLTPFFPFIMLVFAPAITMNAWAEERRQGTDELLLTLPVNDLDVVAGKYLACLGIYSCSLLFSALCNFIVLSTLGTPDAGLFFSTYVGFWFVGTAMLAIGMTASFLTNHLTIGYVWGVLLNAPFVFSACAEVIVPDRFASEMTFWSFEARYAPFCKGEISFASAFYFAAIALVMLYLCMIFISRRHWFSGTAGWKRAGHYALRTVCLAVLVSSLTVIFNRFDLQTDCTAEKLNSLCPETIQLLKEFDPEYPVEIHAYLSPQIPGEFAQVKRNLESTLRQFETYAGSKVRVQIHSLERFTDEAMQVEKNFGIVPAEVNVLVRGNQEKKSVYLGVAMTCGLNQEVIPFFSRGLPVEYEMVRSLLMAATHQRKRLGVLQTDANLLGMFSTMPMAGMDRETIESSVSPIIAELRKSYEIVPLNPSYPLDSETVDVVLAVQPSTLEPYQMDNFLALLETGVPTAIFEDPLPLCSQFTPTCEQRRLSRDPMDAMAMMAGNLPKADRKKLWETLGVKFSEEEVVAQKYRPIPRFSRSPDPFLFIDRNELNPEPFAEKDPAVSGLRRMVFLYSGHIQPDPAVKDVKVTPLIRASSHSGVVPYRKLFRNPELGFIPQNLNTETDFEITSLPYILAAEIRSTRTDRKGIRVILTADTDLFFEGFVQMRSAGGMGSDADFDNINYVLNVMERLGGEERFYAIRKHQPIHRKLETIEQFRNQFQKEFDAQEKELMGQIETRQDELEKELNARVAKLNEQIRSGELSQNEAEETREWLLSVGQSEMQKTIARLTTNIQKEVERMEKDFQTQILKIQNERKLLAVLLPPILPLFIALLVFIYRKNQERIGISAGRLRKP
;
A
#
# COMPACT_ATOMS: atom_id res chain seq x y z
N MET A 1 42.76 25.75 -15.96
CA MET A 1 41.90 26.03 -14.79
C MET A 1 42.79 26.13 -13.57
N ASN A 2 42.94 27.31 -12.98
CA ASN A 2 43.76 27.50 -11.78
C ASN A 2 42.93 27.17 -10.52
N ARG A 3 43.13 25.98 -9.93
CA ARG A 3 42.36 25.50 -8.77
C ARG A 3 42.46 26.44 -7.56
N HIS A 4 43.61 27.06 -7.34
CA HIS A 4 43.81 27.98 -6.21
C HIS A 4 43.01 29.28 -6.37
N ALA A 5 42.92 29.80 -7.59
CA ALA A 5 42.12 30.99 -7.87
C ALA A 5 40.62 30.73 -7.65
N ILE A 6 40.10 29.58 -8.12
CA ILE A 6 38.71 29.15 -7.90
C ILE A 6 38.42 29.03 -6.41
N GLN A 7 39.28 28.33 -5.66
CA GLN A 7 39.11 28.15 -4.21
C GLN A 7 39.12 29.49 -3.47
N ALA A 8 40.04 30.40 -3.79
CA ALA A 8 40.11 31.72 -3.15
C ALA A 8 38.82 32.53 -3.38
N ILE A 9 38.32 32.55 -4.62
CA ILE A 9 37.06 33.25 -4.97
C ILE A 9 35.87 32.58 -4.27
N PHE A 10 35.81 31.24 -4.27
CA PHE A 10 34.78 30.48 -3.57
C PHE A 10 34.74 30.83 -2.09
N TYR A 11 35.87 30.67 -1.39
CA TYR A 11 35.96 30.92 0.05
C TYR A 11 35.59 32.35 0.42
N ARG A 12 36.09 33.34 -0.33
CA ARG A 12 35.76 34.76 -0.11
C ARG A 12 34.27 35.01 -0.18
N ASN A 13 33.60 34.55 -1.25
CA ASN A 13 32.18 34.83 -1.47
C ASN A 13 31.27 33.98 -0.56
N PHE A 14 31.61 32.71 -0.32
CA PHE A 14 30.86 31.83 0.57
C PHE A 14 30.89 32.34 2.02
N PHE A 15 32.08 32.65 2.56
CA PHE A 15 32.17 33.17 3.93
C PHE A 15 31.61 34.58 4.07
N SER A 16 31.72 35.43 3.04
CA SER A 16 31.09 36.77 3.05
C SER A 16 29.56 36.70 3.22
N TYR A 17 28.93 35.66 2.67
CA TYR A 17 27.49 35.44 2.82
C TYR A 17 27.09 35.12 4.27
N PHE A 18 27.80 34.19 4.92
CA PHE A 18 27.55 33.78 6.31
C PHE A 18 28.17 34.73 7.35
N ALA A 19 29.00 35.68 6.94
CA ALA A 19 29.48 36.76 7.80
C ALA A 19 28.40 37.82 8.06
N ASN A 20 27.41 37.94 7.16
CA ASN A 20 26.31 38.90 7.25
C ASN A 20 25.05 38.24 7.84
N PRO A 21 24.29 38.94 8.71
CA PRO A 21 23.03 38.43 9.27
C PRO A 21 22.00 38.01 8.20
N THR A 22 22.05 38.64 7.03
CA THR A 22 21.17 38.37 5.89
C THR A 22 21.25 36.92 5.42
N GLY A 23 22.42 36.28 5.47
CA GLY A 23 22.60 34.90 5.03
C GLY A 23 21.86 33.89 5.91
N TYR A 24 21.78 34.16 7.23
CA TYR A 24 21.03 33.32 8.15
C TYR A 24 19.53 33.54 8.04
N VAL A 25 19.08 34.79 7.89
CA VAL A 25 17.66 35.10 7.64
C VAL A 25 17.18 34.33 6.40
N PHE A 26 17.98 34.33 5.35
CA PHE A 26 17.70 33.58 4.13
C PHE A 26 17.56 32.06 4.38
N LEU A 27 18.49 31.46 5.13
CA LEU A 27 18.43 30.05 5.52
C LEU A 27 17.13 29.76 6.29
N CYS A 28 16.76 30.64 7.23
CA CYS A 28 15.54 30.48 8.04
C CYS A 28 14.27 30.52 7.18
N VAL A 29 14.17 31.49 6.25
CA VAL A 29 13.01 31.59 5.35
C VAL A 29 12.94 30.41 4.39
N PHE A 30 14.08 29.92 3.88
CA PHE A 30 14.12 28.72 3.04
C PHE A 30 13.56 27.50 3.78
N VAL A 31 14.06 27.26 5.00
CA VAL A 31 13.62 26.15 5.84
C VAL A 31 12.13 26.29 6.17
N LEU A 32 11.67 27.48 6.58
CA LEU A 32 10.28 27.74 6.90
C LEU A 32 9.33 27.47 5.72
N LEU A 33 9.64 27.96 4.53
CA LEU A 33 8.80 27.72 3.35
C LEU A 33 8.80 26.24 2.96
N SER A 34 9.94 25.55 3.09
CA SER A 34 10.01 24.11 2.83
C SER A 34 9.18 23.30 3.83
N THR A 35 9.17 23.66 5.12
CA THR A 35 8.42 22.94 6.15
C THR A 35 6.92 23.24 6.07
N ILE A 36 6.53 24.47 5.73
CA ILE A 36 5.14 24.82 5.43
C ILE A 36 4.62 23.98 4.26
N ALA A 37 5.36 23.94 3.15
CA ALA A 37 4.95 23.18 1.98
C ALA A 37 4.87 21.66 2.26
N ALA A 38 5.76 21.13 3.09
CA ALA A 38 5.76 19.71 3.47
C ALA A 38 4.60 19.35 4.42
N PHE A 39 4.42 20.09 5.52
CA PHE A 39 3.60 19.64 6.66
C PHE A 39 2.29 20.41 6.86
N TRP A 40 2.12 21.59 6.27
CA TRP A 40 0.90 22.40 6.47
C TRP A 40 -0.31 21.86 5.69
N SER A 41 -0.08 21.06 4.64
CA SER A 41 -1.15 20.48 3.85
C SER A 41 -1.98 19.48 4.67
N ASN A 42 -3.31 19.61 4.62
CA ASN A 42 -4.21 18.63 5.22
C ASN A 42 -4.03 17.22 4.61
N ALA A 43 -3.59 17.14 3.35
CA ALA A 43 -3.34 15.86 2.68
C ALA A 43 -2.27 15.01 3.37
N PHE A 44 -1.29 15.61 4.05
CA PHE A 44 -0.24 14.85 4.75
C PHE A 44 -0.81 13.94 5.84
N PHE A 45 -1.69 14.48 6.69
CA PHE A 45 -2.30 13.75 7.80
C PHE A 45 -3.44 12.84 7.35
N VAL A 46 -4.15 13.22 6.28
CA VAL A 46 -5.21 12.38 5.70
C VAL A 46 -4.63 11.14 5.02
N ASN A 47 -3.51 11.30 4.30
CA ASN A 47 -2.87 10.18 3.61
C ASN A 47 -2.16 9.22 4.59
N ASN A 48 -1.83 9.69 5.81
CA ASN A 48 -1.14 8.91 6.84
C ASN A 48 0.15 8.23 6.32
N LEU A 49 0.95 8.96 5.53
CA LEU A 49 2.22 8.48 4.98
C LEU A 49 3.37 9.35 5.47
N ALA A 50 4.47 8.72 5.88
CA ALA A 50 5.68 9.42 6.32
C ALA A 50 6.60 9.78 5.13
N ASN A 51 6.12 10.58 4.18
CA ASN A 51 6.87 10.99 2.97
C ASN A 51 6.81 12.52 2.70
N LEU A 52 7.45 12.99 1.63
CA LEU A 52 7.54 14.42 1.26
C LEU A 52 6.79 14.76 -0.04
N ASP A 53 5.78 13.96 -0.40
CA ASP A 53 5.04 14.13 -1.66
C ASP A 53 4.37 15.51 -1.77
N GLN A 54 4.03 16.11 -0.63
CA GLN A 54 3.41 17.43 -0.57
C GLN A 54 4.41 18.56 -0.88
N LEU A 55 5.70 18.39 -0.56
CA LEU A 55 6.74 19.40 -0.83
C LEU A 55 7.14 19.41 -2.31
N THR A 56 7.21 18.23 -2.92
CA THR A 56 7.56 17.98 -4.33
C THR A 56 7.02 19.05 -5.30
N PRO A 57 5.68 19.22 -5.47
CA PRO A 57 5.14 20.16 -6.46
C PRO A 57 5.46 21.63 -6.15
N PHE A 58 5.60 22.00 -4.86
CA PHE A 58 5.90 23.38 -4.47
C PHE A 58 7.38 23.74 -4.57
N PHE A 59 8.28 22.75 -4.61
CA PHE A 59 9.72 22.99 -4.56
C PHE A 59 10.26 23.88 -5.70
N PRO A 60 9.90 23.67 -6.99
CA PRO A 60 10.32 24.57 -8.06
C PRO A 60 9.84 26.02 -7.87
N PHE A 61 8.65 26.21 -7.30
CA PHE A 61 8.11 27.55 -6.99
C PHE A 61 8.87 28.23 -5.86
N ILE A 62 9.26 27.48 -4.83
CA ILE A 62 10.17 28.00 -3.78
C ILE A 62 11.49 28.40 -4.44
N MET A 63 12.07 27.56 -5.29
CA MET A 63 13.32 27.85 -5.98
C MET A 63 13.22 29.03 -6.96
N LEU A 64 12.06 29.29 -7.54
CA LEU A 64 11.82 30.43 -8.43
C LEU A 64 12.07 31.77 -7.72
N VAL A 65 11.77 31.83 -6.42
CA VAL A 65 12.05 33.00 -5.55
C VAL A 65 13.48 32.94 -5.02
N PHE A 66 13.97 31.77 -4.62
CA PHE A 66 15.23 31.62 -3.91
C PHE A 66 16.47 31.69 -4.80
N ALA A 67 16.45 31.08 -5.99
CA ALA A 67 17.62 31.08 -6.87
C ALA A 67 18.03 32.52 -7.27
N PRO A 68 17.11 33.40 -7.72
CA PRO A 68 17.45 34.79 -8.04
C PRO A 68 17.93 35.59 -6.83
N ALA A 69 17.40 35.32 -5.63
CA ALA A 69 17.80 36.01 -4.41
C ALA A 69 19.24 35.67 -3.98
N ILE A 70 19.71 34.43 -4.21
CA ILE A 70 21.11 34.05 -3.96
C ILE A 70 22.03 34.67 -5.00
N THR A 71 21.60 34.68 -6.27
CA THR A 71 22.48 35.03 -7.39
C THR A 71 22.49 36.52 -7.73
N MET A 72 21.51 37.31 -7.27
CA MET A 72 21.40 38.74 -7.62
C MET A 72 22.67 39.54 -7.28
N ASN A 73 23.36 39.20 -6.19
CA ASN A 73 24.59 39.88 -5.76
C ASN A 73 25.85 39.40 -6.48
N ALA A 74 25.78 38.30 -7.24
CA ALA A 74 26.97 37.65 -7.81
C ALA A 74 27.74 38.57 -8.77
N TRP A 75 27.03 39.37 -9.58
CA TRP A 75 27.61 40.31 -10.54
C TRP A 75 27.08 41.74 -10.38
N ALA A 76 25.77 41.91 -10.14
CA ALA A 76 25.17 43.24 -10.06
C ALA A 76 25.76 44.10 -8.93
N GLU A 77 26.10 43.49 -7.78
CA GLU A 77 26.70 44.21 -6.66
C GLU A 77 28.14 44.67 -6.95
N GLU A 78 28.97 43.80 -7.54
CA GLU A 78 30.36 44.17 -7.87
C GLU A 78 30.41 45.27 -8.94
N ARG A 79 29.49 45.22 -9.93
CA ARG A 79 29.34 46.28 -10.93
C ARG A 79 28.83 47.59 -10.34
N ARG A 80 27.89 47.51 -9.40
CA ARG A 80 27.39 48.70 -8.69
C ARG A 80 28.50 49.37 -7.88
N GLN A 81 29.41 48.57 -7.32
CA GLN A 81 30.54 49.06 -6.52
C GLN A 81 31.80 49.39 -7.34
N GLY A 82 31.83 49.10 -8.65
CA GLY A 82 33.00 49.26 -9.52
C GLY A 82 34.17 48.34 -9.17
N THR A 83 33.92 47.27 -8.40
CA THR A 83 34.95 46.31 -7.98
C THR A 83 35.16 45.19 -9.00
N ASP A 84 34.29 45.12 -10.01
CA ASP A 84 34.42 44.19 -11.13
C ASP A 84 35.66 44.47 -11.97
N GLU A 85 36.05 45.73 -12.18
CA GLU A 85 37.29 46.10 -12.88
C GLU A 85 38.54 45.56 -12.17
N LEU A 86 38.55 45.59 -10.83
CA LEU A 86 39.66 45.07 -10.03
C LEU A 86 39.73 43.53 -10.07
N LEU A 87 38.59 42.86 -10.05
CA LEU A 87 38.52 41.40 -10.21
C LEU A 87 39.03 40.96 -11.59
N LEU A 88 38.69 41.74 -12.61
CA LEU A 88 38.93 41.44 -14.02
C LEU A 88 40.33 41.85 -14.52
N THR A 89 41.12 42.52 -13.68
CA THR A 89 42.54 42.88 -13.92
C THR A 89 43.51 41.91 -13.26
N LEU A 90 43.01 41.02 -12.39
CA LEU A 90 43.81 39.93 -11.82
C LEU A 90 44.22 38.92 -12.91
N PRO A 91 45.41 38.27 -12.79
CA PRO A 91 45.90 37.27 -13.74
C PRO A 91 45.16 35.93 -13.58
N VAL A 92 43.84 35.94 -13.74
CA VAL A 92 42.93 34.81 -13.56
C VAL A 92 42.05 34.67 -14.81
N ASN A 93 41.82 33.44 -15.27
CA ASN A 93 40.95 33.21 -16.43
C ASN A 93 39.49 33.54 -16.10
N ASP A 94 38.73 34.05 -17.08
CA ASP A 94 37.30 34.37 -16.92
C ASP A 94 36.49 33.14 -16.42
N LEU A 95 36.83 31.92 -16.88
CA LEU A 95 36.20 30.67 -16.42
C LEU A 95 36.47 30.36 -14.94
N ASP A 96 37.68 30.66 -14.45
CA ASP A 96 38.04 30.42 -13.05
C ASP A 96 37.21 31.35 -12.13
N VAL A 97 36.93 32.58 -12.57
CA VAL A 97 36.09 33.54 -11.84
C VAL A 97 34.62 33.10 -11.82
N VAL A 98 34.06 32.73 -12.98
CA VAL A 98 32.67 32.25 -13.10
C VAL A 98 32.48 31.00 -12.25
N ALA A 99 33.38 30.01 -12.37
CA ALA A 99 33.31 28.77 -11.60
C ALA A 99 33.40 29.03 -10.09
N GLY A 100 34.32 29.90 -9.63
CA GLY A 100 34.45 30.23 -8.22
C GLY A 100 33.20 30.89 -7.62
N LYS A 101 32.57 31.83 -8.36
CA LYS A 101 31.32 32.48 -7.94
C LYS A 101 30.13 31.52 -7.96
N TYR A 102 30.00 30.72 -9.02
CA TYR A 102 28.93 29.73 -9.11
C TYR A 102 29.02 28.69 -7.99
N LEU A 103 30.22 28.15 -7.72
CA LEU A 103 30.44 27.23 -6.62
C LEU A 103 30.09 27.86 -5.27
N ALA A 104 30.30 29.17 -5.08
CA ALA A 104 29.93 29.86 -3.85
C ALA A 104 28.41 29.91 -3.67
N CYS A 105 27.67 30.30 -4.72
CA CYS A 105 26.20 30.27 -4.71
C CYS A 105 25.66 28.84 -4.50
N LEU A 106 26.24 27.86 -5.19
CA LEU A 106 25.89 26.45 -5.07
C LEU A 106 26.17 25.92 -3.65
N GLY A 107 27.28 26.34 -3.04
CA GLY A 107 27.63 25.99 -1.66
C GLY A 107 26.63 26.55 -0.66
N ILE A 108 26.25 27.83 -0.79
CA ILE A 108 25.23 28.47 0.06
C ILE A 108 23.92 27.69 -0.03
N TYR A 109 23.48 27.40 -1.26
CA TYR A 109 22.28 26.63 -1.51
C TYR A 109 22.36 25.20 -0.95
N SER A 110 23.49 24.51 -1.14
CA SER A 110 23.71 23.16 -0.63
C SER A 110 23.66 23.12 0.90
N CYS A 111 24.20 24.14 1.58
CA CYS A 111 24.06 24.28 3.04
C CYS A 111 22.59 24.51 3.45
N SER A 112 21.84 25.37 2.75
CA SER A 112 20.42 25.58 3.01
C SER A 112 19.59 24.31 2.79
N LEU A 113 19.88 23.57 1.72
CA LEU A 113 19.21 22.32 1.38
C LEU A 113 19.53 21.22 2.39
N LEU A 114 20.79 21.07 2.80
CA LEU A 114 21.21 20.11 3.83
C LEU A 114 20.52 20.40 5.16
N PHE A 115 20.38 21.67 5.52
CA PHE A 115 19.71 22.07 6.74
C PHE A 115 18.21 21.75 6.71
N SER A 116 17.55 22.04 5.58
CA SER A 116 16.16 21.64 5.33
C SER A 116 16.00 20.12 5.39
N ALA A 117 16.93 19.37 4.78
CA ALA A 117 16.96 17.90 4.81
C ALA A 117 17.05 17.36 6.24
N LEU A 118 18.02 17.83 7.02
CA LEU A 118 18.19 17.38 8.40
C LEU A 118 16.94 17.64 9.24
N CYS A 119 16.36 18.84 9.13
CA CYS A 119 15.18 19.19 9.90
C CYS A 119 13.95 18.36 9.50
N ASN A 120 13.68 18.24 8.20
CA ASN A 120 12.53 17.49 7.70
C ASN A 120 12.68 15.99 8.01
N PHE A 121 13.89 15.44 7.95
CA PHE A 121 14.16 14.06 8.32
C PHE A 121 13.92 13.80 9.80
N ILE A 122 14.37 14.70 10.68
CA ILE A 122 14.14 14.59 12.13
C ILE A 122 12.64 14.63 12.42
N VAL A 123 11.90 15.61 11.86
CA VAL A 123 10.45 15.72 12.04
C VAL A 123 9.73 14.45 11.58
N LEU A 124 10.04 13.94 10.38
CA LEU A 124 9.44 12.71 9.87
C LEU A 124 9.77 11.49 10.75
N SER A 125 11.02 11.35 11.19
CA SER A 125 11.46 10.26 12.07
C SER A 125 10.79 10.31 13.45
N THR A 126 10.31 11.47 13.90
CA THR A 126 9.50 11.57 15.13
C THR A 126 8.02 11.27 14.92
N LEU A 127 7.52 11.34 13.69
CA LEU A 127 6.12 11.10 13.36
C LEU A 127 5.87 9.64 12.95
N GLY A 128 6.86 8.99 12.34
CA GLY A 128 6.83 7.59 11.92
C GLY A 128 8.18 7.14 11.38
N THR A 129 8.19 6.10 10.55
CA THR A 129 9.39 5.55 9.92
C THR A 129 9.49 6.02 8.46
N PRO A 130 10.20 7.11 8.12
CA PRO A 130 10.31 7.53 6.72
C PRO A 130 11.19 6.58 5.90
N ASP A 131 10.90 6.44 4.61
CA ASP A 131 11.81 5.78 3.65
C ASP A 131 13.06 6.66 3.45
N ALA A 132 14.18 6.27 4.05
CA ALA A 132 15.44 7.02 3.94
C ALA A 132 15.95 7.10 2.48
N GLY A 133 15.67 6.08 1.67
CA GLY A 133 16.08 5.98 0.29
C GLY A 133 15.29 6.90 -0.64
N LEU A 134 13.95 6.87 -0.52
CA LEU A 134 13.05 7.82 -1.18
C LEU A 134 13.38 9.26 -0.78
N PHE A 135 13.59 9.49 0.52
CA PHE A 135 13.95 10.80 1.05
C PHE A 135 15.26 11.30 0.43
N PHE A 136 16.31 10.47 0.45
CA PHE A 136 17.61 10.82 -0.12
C PHE A 136 17.51 11.17 -1.61
N SER A 137 16.86 10.31 -2.41
CA SER A 137 16.66 10.53 -3.85
C SER A 137 15.93 11.85 -4.12
N THR A 138 14.88 12.13 -3.34
CA THR A 138 14.10 13.39 -3.45
C THR A 138 14.99 14.62 -3.25
N TYR A 139 15.85 14.62 -2.22
CA TYR A 139 16.79 15.72 -1.97
C TYR A 139 17.91 15.83 -3.00
N VAL A 140 18.36 14.71 -3.57
CA VAL A 140 19.27 14.72 -4.72
C VAL A 140 18.60 15.40 -5.92
N GLY A 141 17.32 15.10 -6.19
CA GLY A 141 16.52 15.78 -7.20
C GLY A 141 16.43 17.28 -6.96
N PHE A 142 16.11 17.69 -5.73
CA PHE A 142 16.10 19.10 -5.31
C PHE A 142 17.44 19.79 -5.57
N TRP A 143 18.54 19.14 -5.22
CA TRP A 143 19.88 19.67 -5.47
C TRP A 143 20.13 19.95 -6.96
N PHE A 144 19.77 19.02 -7.85
CA PHE A 144 19.90 19.20 -9.29
C PHE A 144 19.03 20.34 -9.83
N VAL A 145 17.77 20.45 -9.41
CA VAL A 145 16.89 21.57 -9.79
C VAL A 145 17.54 22.90 -9.42
N GLY A 146 18.07 23.01 -8.19
CA GLY A 146 18.74 24.23 -7.75
C GLY A 146 20.03 24.54 -8.52
N THR A 147 20.81 23.52 -8.90
CA THR A 147 22.04 23.74 -9.71
C THR A 147 21.74 24.45 -11.03
N ALA A 148 20.70 24.02 -11.74
CA ALA A 148 20.28 24.64 -13.00
C ALA A 148 19.74 26.05 -12.78
N MET A 149 18.84 26.24 -11.80
CA MET A 149 18.21 27.54 -11.54
C MET A 149 19.19 28.61 -11.06
N LEU A 150 20.21 28.23 -10.28
CA LEU A 150 21.28 29.14 -9.86
C LEU A 150 22.17 29.58 -11.03
N ALA A 151 22.46 28.69 -11.98
CA ALA A 151 23.22 29.07 -13.16
C ALA A 151 22.46 30.07 -14.05
N ILE A 152 21.14 29.87 -14.21
CA ILE A 152 20.24 30.83 -14.89
C ILE A 152 20.24 32.16 -14.14
N GLY A 153 20.03 32.14 -12.82
CA GLY A 153 20.00 33.34 -11.98
C GLY A 153 21.32 34.12 -11.97
N MET A 154 22.46 33.43 -11.99
CA MET A 154 23.79 34.07 -12.07
C MET A 154 23.99 34.76 -13.42
N THR A 155 23.53 34.14 -14.50
CA THR A 155 23.55 34.74 -15.84
C THR A 155 22.66 35.99 -15.90
N ALA A 156 21.48 35.94 -15.27
CA ALA A 156 20.57 37.07 -15.16
C ALA A 156 21.17 38.27 -14.41
N SER A 157 21.88 38.03 -13.30
CA SER A 157 22.57 39.08 -12.52
C SER A 157 23.58 39.87 -13.37
N PHE A 158 24.16 39.26 -14.41
CA PHE A 158 25.11 39.93 -15.30
C PHE A 158 24.45 40.92 -16.28
N LEU A 159 23.13 40.81 -16.52
CA LEU A 159 22.42 41.65 -17.49
C LEU A 159 22.15 43.07 -17.00
N THR A 160 22.43 43.36 -15.72
CA THR A 160 22.05 44.62 -15.06
C THR A 160 23.02 45.02 -13.96
N ASN A 161 23.05 46.31 -13.65
CA ASN A 161 23.85 46.88 -12.56
C ASN A 161 22.99 47.14 -11.29
N HIS A 162 21.68 46.85 -11.36
CA HIS A 162 20.74 47.04 -10.24
C HIS A 162 20.31 45.69 -9.67
N LEU A 163 20.46 45.50 -8.35
CA LEU A 163 20.15 44.25 -7.66
C LEU A 163 18.69 43.81 -7.88
N THR A 164 17.75 44.75 -7.74
CA THR A 164 16.31 44.48 -7.92
C THR A 164 15.99 44.02 -9.34
N ILE A 165 16.59 44.66 -10.35
CA ILE A 165 16.40 44.27 -11.75
C ILE A 165 17.06 42.91 -12.00
N GLY A 166 18.19 42.61 -11.35
CA GLY A 166 18.87 41.32 -11.44
C GLY A 166 18.03 40.19 -10.88
N TYR A 167 17.36 40.43 -9.75
CA TYR A 167 16.37 39.52 -9.17
C TYR A 167 15.20 39.27 -10.14
N VAL A 168 14.59 40.33 -10.68
CA VAL A 168 13.44 40.22 -11.60
C VAL A 168 13.80 39.44 -12.86
N TRP A 169 14.97 39.71 -13.48
CA TRP A 169 15.44 38.92 -14.61
C TRP A 169 15.71 37.46 -14.25
N GLY A 170 16.24 37.20 -13.05
CA GLY A 170 16.44 35.84 -12.57
C GLY A 170 15.12 35.07 -12.47
N VAL A 171 14.07 35.69 -11.93
CA VAL A 171 12.72 35.10 -11.87
C VAL A 171 12.19 34.88 -13.29
N LEU A 172 12.27 35.89 -14.15
CA LEU A 172 11.72 35.84 -15.51
C LEU A 172 12.38 34.76 -16.36
N LEU A 173 13.70 34.57 -16.28
CA LEU A 173 14.41 33.54 -17.03
C LEU A 173 14.16 32.11 -16.50
N ASN A 174 13.85 31.96 -15.22
CA ASN A 174 13.51 30.66 -14.63
C ASN A 174 12.03 30.28 -14.83
N ALA A 175 11.13 31.26 -14.92
CA ALA A 175 9.68 31.06 -14.96
C ALA A 175 9.21 30.08 -16.07
N PRO A 176 9.71 30.14 -17.33
CA PRO A 176 9.27 29.20 -18.38
C PRO A 176 9.53 27.72 -18.03
N PHE A 177 10.62 27.42 -17.35
CA PHE A 177 10.98 26.05 -16.96
C PHE A 177 10.12 25.51 -15.80
N VAL A 178 9.60 26.42 -14.95
CA VAL A 178 8.73 26.08 -13.83
C VAL A 178 7.27 25.98 -14.29
N PHE A 179 6.78 26.97 -15.03
CA PHE A 179 5.37 27.03 -15.46
C PHE A 179 5.03 26.11 -16.65
N SER A 180 6.03 25.57 -17.35
CA SER A 180 5.80 24.59 -18.42
C SER A 180 5.13 23.30 -17.94
N ALA A 181 5.18 22.98 -16.64
CA ALA A 181 4.37 21.91 -16.06
C ALA A 181 2.86 22.17 -16.15
N CYS A 182 2.45 23.43 -16.15
CA CYS A 182 1.05 23.84 -16.31
C CYS A 182 0.70 24.20 -17.76
N ALA A 183 1.51 23.77 -18.74
CA ALA A 183 1.33 24.15 -20.14
C ALA A 183 -0.04 23.73 -20.71
N GLU A 184 -0.60 22.61 -20.25
CA GLU A 184 -1.93 22.12 -20.65
C GLU A 184 -3.06 23.10 -20.31
N VAL A 185 -2.87 23.95 -19.30
CA VAL A 185 -3.87 24.97 -18.89
C VAL A 185 -3.75 26.25 -19.75
N ILE A 186 -2.57 26.49 -20.33
CA ILE A 186 -2.19 27.77 -20.93
C ILE A 186 -2.17 27.69 -22.46
N VAL A 187 -1.87 26.52 -23.02
CA VAL A 187 -1.51 26.32 -24.43
C VAL A 187 -2.26 25.10 -25.00
N PRO A 188 -2.68 25.11 -26.29
CA PRO A 188 -3.29 23.95 -26.93
C PRO A 188 -2.44 22.66 -26.88
N ASP A 189 -3.09 21.49 -26.78
CA ASP A 189 -2.49 20.17 -26.53
C ASP A 189 -1.28 19.82 -27.40
N ARG A 190 -1.29 20.25 -28.68
CA ARG A 190 -0.18 20.01 -29.62
C ARG A 190 1.16 20.59 -29.13
N PHE A 191 1.13 21.79 -28.55
CA PHE A 191 2.33 22.44 -28.03
C PHE A 191 2.56 22.13 -26.54
N ALA A 192 1.51 21.76 -25.81
CA ALA A 192 1.62 21.38 -24.40
C ALA A 192 2.57 20.20 -24.21
N SER A 193 2.48 19.15 -25.03
CA SER A 193 3.36 17.97 -24.95
C SER A 193 4.85 18.30 -25.11
N GLU A 194 5.19 19.19 -26.06
CA GLU A 194 6.56 19.65 -26.29
C GLU A 194 7.06 20.55 -25.15
N MET A 195 6.20 21.40 -24.59
CA MET A 195 6.57 22.24 -23.45
C MET A 195 6.78 21.43 -22.18
N THR A 196 5.93 20.43 -21.92
CA THR A 196 6.05 19.53 -20.77
C THR A 196 7.35 18.72 -20.83
N PHE A 197 7.87 18.40 -22.03
CA PHE A 197 9.17 17.72 -22.18
C PHE A 197 10.34 18.49 -21.53
N TRP A 198 10.33 19.82 -21.63
CA TRP A 198 11.34 20.73 -21.08
C TRP A 198 11.03 21.21 -19.65
N SER A 199 9.92 20.76 -19.07
CA SER A 199 9.53 21.14 -17.71
C SER A 199 10.50 20.60 -16.67
N PHE A 200 10.87 21.44 -15.71
CA PHE A 200 11.64 20.99 -14.56
C PHE A 200 10.86 19.96 -13.76
N GLU A 201 9.54 20.10 -13.67
CA GLU A 201 8.68 19.15 -12.97
C GLU A 201 8.74 17.74 -13.53
N ALA A 202 8.53 17.62 -14.84
CA ALA A 202 8.62 16.33 -15.51
C ALA A 202 10.00 15.67 -15.36
N ARG A 203 11.07 16.49 -15.35
CA ARG A 203 12.45 15.99 -15.26
C ARG A 203 12.87 15.66 -13.84
N TYR A 204 12.39 16.35 -12.81
CA TYR A 204 12.73 16.00 -11.43
C TYR A 204 11.83 14.88 -10.85
N ALA A 205 10.67 14.61 -11.45
CA ALA A 205 9.70 13.63 -10.95
C ALA A 205 10.25 12.22 -10.62
N PRO A 206 11.19 11.61 -11.38
CA PRO A 206 11.77 10.31 -11.02
C PRO A 206 12.45 10.32 -9.64
N PHE A 207 13.19 11.39 -9.32
CA PHE A 207 13.88 11.52 -8.04
C PHE A 207 12.92 11.50 -6.86
N CYS A 208 11.76 12.16 -7.00
CA CYS A 208 10.70 12.21 -5.99
C CYS A 208 9.97 10.88 -5.79
N LYS A 209 10.15 9.92 -6.72
CA LYS A 209 9.64 8.55 -6.58
C LYS A 209 10.67 7.60 -5.99
N GLY A 210 11.89 8.08 -5.73
CA GLY A 210 13.00 7.27 -5.22
C GLY A 210 13.91 6.73 -6.31
N GLU A 211 13.74 7.14 -7.56
CA GLU A 211 14.56 6.71 -8.69
C GLU A 211 15.60 7.79 -9.05
N ILE A 212 16.87 7.43 -9.03
CA ILE A 212 17.94 8.27 -9.55
C ILE A 212 18.08 7.99 -11.05
N SER A 213 17.50 8.88 -11.87
CA SER A 213 17.60 8.88 -13.33
C SER A 213 18.86 9.60 -13.81
N PHE A 214 19.67 8.91 -14.62
CA PHE A 214 20.85 9.51 -15.26
C PHE A 214 20.46 10.60 -16.27
N ALA A 215 19.41 10.37 -17.06
CA ALA A 215 18.93 11.33 -18.05
C ALA A 215 18.50 12.65 -17.40
N SER A 216 17.78 12.59 -16.28
CA SER A 216 17.37 13.78 -15.54
C SER A 216 18.55 14.49 -14.88
N ALA A 217 19.51 13.77 -14.30
CA ALA A 217 20.71 14.37 -13.75
C ALA A 217 21.53 15.11 -14.84
N PHE A 218 21.69 14.50 -16.01
CA PHE A 218 22.36 15.10 -17.15
C PHE A 218 21.64 16.37 -17.63
N TYR A 219 20.30 16.33 -17.71
CA TYR A 219 19.49 17.49 -18.13
C TYR A 219 19.79 18.74 -17.29
N PHE A 220 19.71 18.63 -15.96
CA PHE A 220 19.97 19.77 -15.07
C PHE A 220 21.43 20.24 -15.13
N ALA A 221 22.37 19.30 -15.17
CA ALA A 221 23.78 19.61 -15.32
C ALA A 221 24.09 20.32 -16.65
N ALA A 222 23.45 19.90 -17.74
CA ALA A 222 23.64 20.47 -19.05
C ALA A 222 23.09 21.90 -19.14
N ILE A 223 21.92 22.17 -18.55
CA ILE A 223 21.40 23.54 -18.42
C ILE A 223 22.37 24.41 -17.63
N ALA A 224 22.87 23.92 -16.49
CA ALA A 224 23.85 24.66 -15.70
C ALA A 224 25.10 24.99 -16.52
N LEU A 225 25.66 24.03 -17.25
CA LEU A 225 26.84 24.23 -18.10
C LEU A 225 26.60 25.23 -19.23
N VAL A 226 25.46 25.15 -19.93
CA VAL A 226 25.11 26.10 -21.01
C VAL A 226 24.98 27.52 -20.45
N MET A 227 24.33 27.69 -19.30
CA MET A 227 24.15 29.00 -18.67
C MET A 227 25.47 29.58 -18.16
N LEU A 228 26.33 28.76 -17.55
CA LEU A 228 27.68 29.19 -17.15
C LEU A 228 28.55 29.56 -18.37
N TYR A 229 28.41 28.83 -19.48
CA TYR A 229 29.05 29.19 -20.74
C TYR A 229 28.55 30.55 -21.26
N LEU A 230 27.23 30.80 -21.25
CA LEU A 230 26.66 32.10 -21.59
C LEU A 230 27.19 33.23 -20.70
N CYS A 231 27.30 32.99 -19.39
CA CYS A 231 27.89 33.93 -18.44
C CYS A 231 29.36 34.26 -18.81
N MET A 232 30.15 33.26 -19.19
CA MET A 232 31.52 33.45 -19.67
C MET A 232 31.58 34.27 -20.96
N ILE A 233 30.68 34.04 -21.92
CA ILE A 233 30.60 34.83 -23.15
C ILE A 233 30.32 36.30 -22.84
N PHE A 234 29.40 36.57 -21.91
CA PHE A 234 29.05 37.93 -21.55
C PHE A 234 30.23 38.68 -20.91
N ILE A 235 31.10 38.01 -20.14
CA ILE A 235 32.36 38.57 -19.63
C ILE A 235 33.36 38.81 -20.77
N SER A 236 33.54 37.82 -21.65
CA SER A 236 34.49 37.89 -22.76
C SER A 236 34.13 38.94 -23.83
N ARG A 237 32.88 39.44 -23.86
CA ARG A 237 32.43 40.52 -24.77
C ARG A 237 33.35 41.75 -24.72
N ARG A 238 33.95 42.05 -23.56
CA ARG A 238 34.88 43.19 -23.36
C ARG A 238 36.11 43.15 -24.25
N HIS A 239 36.61 41.96 -24.59
CA HIS A 239 37.88 41.81 -25.29
C HIS A 239 37.75 42.03 -26.80
N TRP A 240 36.54 41.89 -27.36
CA TRP A 240 36.37 41.66 -28.80
C TRP A 240 35.53 42.70 -29.52
N PHE A 241 34.86 43.61 -28.82
CA PHE A 241 34.18 44.75 -29.45
C PHE A 241 35.13 45.87 -29.90
N SER A 242 36.39 45.85 -29.46
CA SER A 242 37.36 46.94 -29.63
C SER A 242 38.16 46.89 -30.94
N GLY A 243 37.95 45.89 -31.82
CA GLY A 243 38.74 45.70 -33.05
C GLY A 243 37.91 45.45 -34.32
N THR A 244 38.50 45.69 -35.50
CA THR A 244 37.86 45.56 -36.83
C THR A 244 37.33 44.15 -37.18
N ALA A 245 37.73 43.13 -36.42
CA ALA A 245 37.25 41.75 -36.54
C ALA A 245 36.20 41.36 -35.48
N GLY A 246 35.67 42.32 -34.70
CA GLY A 246 34.77 42.06 -33.58
C GLY A 246 33.47 41.35 -33.98
N TRP A 247 32.89 41.72 -35.13
CA TRP A 247 31.66 41.09 -35.64
C TRP A 247 31.85 39.61 -36.02
N LYS A 248 33.02 39.26 -36.59
CA LYS A 248 33.37 37.86 -36.90
C LYS A 248 33.51 37.02 -35.63
N ARG A 249 34.15 37.57 -34.59
CA ARG A 249 34.32 36.90 -33.29
C ARG A 249 32.98 36.72 -32.54
N ALA A 250 32.10 37.71 -32.58
CA ALA A 250 30.75 37.61 -32.05
C ALA A 250 29.93 36.52 -32.78
N GLY A 251 30.03 36.46 -34.11
CA GLY A 251 29.40 35.41 -34.92
C GLY A 251 29.89 34.00 -34.57
N HIS A 252 31.19 33.82 -34.35
CA HIS A 252 31.73 32.53 -33.89
C HIS A 252 31.20 32.11 -32.51
N TYR A 253 30.96 33.06 -31.61
CA TYR A 253 30.46 32.76 -30.26
C TYR A 253 28.98 32.44 -30.28
N ALA A 254 28.19 33.20 -31.04
CA ALA A 254 26.79 32.88 -31.28
C ALA A 254 26.65 31.48 -31.92
N LEU A 255 27.46 31.16 -32.94
CA LEU A 255 27.44 29.84 -33.57
C LEU A 255 27.82 28.72 -32.57
N ARG A 256 28.87 28.90 -31.76
CA ARG A 256 29.26 27.93 -30.73
C ARG A 256 28.15 27.70 -29.70
N THR A 257 27.48 28.76 -29.25
CA THR A 257 26.34 28.66 -28.33
C THR A 257 25.19 27.88 -28.95
N VAL A 258 24.84 28.16 -30.21
CA VAL A 258 23.77 27.43 -30.92
C VAL A 258 24.15 25.96 -31.11
N CYS A 259 25.38 25.66 -31.54
CA CYS A 259 25.87 24.28 -31.66
C CYS A 259 25.87 23.55 -30.31
N LEU A 260 26.27 24.22 -29.22
CA LEU A 260 26.24 23.65 -27.88
C LEU A 260 24.81 23.37 -27.43
N ALA A 261 23.88 24.29 -27.67
CA ALA A 261 22.46 24.09 -27.36
C ALA A 261 21.88 22.90 -28.13
N VAL A 262 22.11 22.81 -29.46
CA VAL A 262 21.66 21.68 -30.28
C VAL A 262 22.28 20.36 -29.81
N LEU A 263 23.56 20.34 -29.46
CA LEU A 263 24.25 19.16 -28.94
C LEU A 263 23.64 18.72 -27.60
N VAL A 264 23.41 19.64 -26.68
CA VAL A 264 22.78 19.36 -25.38
C VAL A 264 21.36 18.85 -25.55
N SER A 265 20.55 19.48 -26.40
CA SER A 265 19.19 19.01 -26.71
C SER A 265 19.20 17.61 -27.31
N SER A 266 20.11 17.33 -28.25
CA SER A 266 20.23 16.01 -28.89
C SER A 266 20.66 14.93 -27.89
N LEU A 267 21.65 15.20 -27.05
CA LEU A 267 22.10 14.27 -26.00
C LEU A 267 21.02 14.04 -24.94
N THR A 268 20.23 15.07 -24.60
CA THR A 268 19.11 14.93 -23.67
C THR A 268 18.06 13.98 -24.22
N VAL A 269 17.73 14.08 -25.52
CA VAL A 269 16.80 13.16 -26.19
C VAL A 269 17.35 11.73 -26.22
N ILE A 270 18.65 11.57 -26.50
CA ILE A 270 19.31 10.26 -26.53
C ILE A 270 19.32 9.61 -25.14
N PHE A 271 19.77 10.32 -24.10
CA PHE A 271 19.81 9.77 -22.75
C PHE A 271 18.42 9.49 -22.18
N ASN A 272 17.40 10.26 -22.56
CA ASN A 272 16.03 9.95 -22.19
C ASN A 272 15.50 8.65 -22.84
N ARG A 273 16.12 8.17 -23.92
CA ARG A 273 15.79 6.87 -24.55
C ARG A 273 16.53 5.70 -23.89
N PHE A 274 17.76 5.94 -23.43
CA PHE A 274 18.61 4.93 -22.77
C PHE A 274 18.80 5.25 -21.29
N ASP A 275 17.73 5.66 -20.61
CA ASP A 275 17.84 6.16 -19.24
C ASP A 275 18.18 5.02 -18.29
N LEU A 276 19.30 5.16 -17.58
CA LEU A 276 19.68 4.25 -16.52
C LEU A 276 19.07 4.77 -15.21
N GLN A 277 18.11 4.02 -14.67
CA GLN A 277 17.42 4.35 -13.44
C GLN A 277 17.90 3.43 -12.32
N THR A 278 18.28 4.02 -11.19
CA THR A 278 18.61 3.27 -9.98
C THR A 278 17.56 3.54 -8.92
N ASP A 279 16.86 2.50 -8.47
CA ASP A 279 15.90 2.61 -7.38
C ASP A 279 16.63 2.65 -6.03
N CYS A 280 16.44 3.75 -5.31
CA CYS A 280 16.95 3.95 -3.97
C CYS A 280 15.92 3.65 -2.89
N THR A 281 14.65 3.38 -3.22
CA THR A 281 13.63 3.03 -2.21
C THR A 281 14.05 1.80 -1.43
N ALA A 282 13.68 1.75 -0.14
CA ALA A 282 14.12 0.68 0.73
C ALA A 282 13.51 -0.68 0.34
N GLU A 283 12.30 -0.68 -0.21
CA GLU A 283 11.61 -1.86 -0.71
C GLU A 283 11.96 -2.20 -2.17
N LYS A 284 12.63 -1.31 -2.91
CA LYS A 284 12.95 -1.45 -4.35
C LYS A 284 11.72 -1.63 -5.26
N LEU A 285 10.60 -1.01 -4.92
CA LEU A 285 9.30 -1.20 -5.61
C LEU A 285 9.27 -0.67 -7.05
N ASN A 286 10.22 0.19 -7.41
CA ASN A 286 10.36 0.70 -8.76
C ASN A 286 11.36 -0.10 -9.58
N SER A 287 11.99 -1.14 -9.03
CA SER A 287 12.82 -2.11 -9.75
C SER A 287 12.15 -3.48 -9.78
N LEU A 288 12.50 -4.32 -10.74
CA LEU A 288 12.09 -5.72 -10.70
C LEU A 288 12.78 -6.47 -9.54
N CYS A 289 12.05 -7.40 -8.95
CA CYS A 289 12.55 -8.37 -8.00
C CYS A 289 13.72 -9.18 -8.63
N PRO A 290 14.78 -9.51 -7.88
CA PRO A 290 15.92 -10.28 -8.42
C PRO A 290 15.49 -11.59 -9.08
N GLU A 291 14.52 -12.28 -8.48
CA GLU A 291 13.92 -13.51 -8.98
C GLU A 291 13.22 -13.27 -10.32
N THR A 292 12.49 -12.15 -10.48
CA THR A 292 11.91 -11.76 -11.78
C THR A 292 12.98 -11.53 -12.83
N ILE A 293 14.07 -10.83 -12.49
CA ILE A 293 15.18 -10.60 -13.42
C ILE A 293 15.83 -11.92 -13.84
N GLN A 294 16.00 -12.85 -12.90
CA GLN A 294 16.52 -14.19 -13.20
C GLN A 294 15.56 -14.94 -14.12
N LEU A 295 14.25 -14.92 -13.82
CA LEU A 295 13.23 -15.53 -14.66
C LEU A 295 13.25 -14.95 -16.07
N LEU A 296 13.31 -13.63 -16.25
CA LEU A 296 13.36 -12.99 -17.57
C LEU A 296 14.63 -13.32 -18.37
N LYS A 297 15.75 -13.60 -17.69
CA LYS A 297 17.00 -14.02 -18.34
C LYS A 297 16.95 -15.48 -18.78
N GLU A 298 16.45 -16.35 -17.91
CA GLU A 298 16.27 -17.79 -18.17
C GLU A 298 15.09 -18.07 -19.10
N PHE A 299 14.15 -17.13 -19.21
CA PHE A 299 12.96 -17.19 -20.05
C PHE A 299 13.37 -17.37 -21.51
N ASP A 300 12.95 -18.47 -22.14
CA ASP A 300 13.28 -18.78 -23.53
C ASP A 300 12.02 -19.25 -24.28
N PRO A 301 11.19 -18.31 -24.76
CA PRO A 301 9.95 -18.65 -25.45
C PRO A 301 10.23 -19.06 -26.91
N GLU A 302 9.37 -19.91 -27.48
CA GLU A 302 9.48 -20.34 -28.88
C GLU A 302 9.32 -19.15 -29.86
N TYR A 303 8.45 -18.19 -29.51
CA TYR A 303 8.23 -16.94 -30.24
C TYR A 303 8.41 -15.75 -29.28
N PRO A 304 8.83 -14.56 -29.77
CA PRO A 304 8.89 -13.38 -28.92
C PRO A 304 7.50 -13.01 -28.42
N VAL A 305 7.38 -12.67 -27.14
CA VAL A 305 6.10 -12.25 -26.55
C VAL A 305 5.85 -10.78 -26.86
N GLU A 306 4.73 -10.48 -27.50
CA GLU A 306 4.26 -9.11 -27.74
C GLU A 306 3.28 -8.71 -26.65
N ILE A 307 3.63 -7.67 -25.89
CA ILE A 307 2.86 -7.13 -24.78
C ILE A 307 2.24 -5.80 -25.22
N HIS A 308 0.91 -5.76 -25.29
CA HIS A 308 0.12 -4.56 -25.57
C HIS A 308 -0.56 -4.07 -24.29
N ALA A 309 -0.14 -2.91 -23.78
CA ALA A 309 -0.74 -2.27 -22.62
C ALA A 309 -1.72 -1.18 -23.06
N TYR A 310 -2.96 -1.24 -22.60
CA TYR A 310 -4.03 -0.30 -22.95
C TYR A 310 -4.39 0.53 -21.72
N LEU A 311 -3.92 1.78 -21.69
CA LEU A 311 -3.97 2.64 -20.51
C LEU A 311 -4.77 3.91 -20.81
N SER A 312 -5.69 4.30 -19.92
CA SER A 312 -6.34 5.59 -20.05
C SER A 312 -5.36 6.76 -19.84
N PRO A 313 -5.46 7.86 -20.60
CA PRO A 313 -4.61 9.02 -20.42
C PRO A 313 -4.75 9.61 -19.01
N GLN A 314 -5.99 9.80 -18.57
CA GLN A 314 -6.34 10.29 -17.24
C GLN A 314 -6.81 9.14 -16.36
N ILE A 315 -6.16 8.98 -15.20
CA ILE A 315 -6.50 7.95 -14.20
C ILE A 315 -6.69 8.63 -12.84
N PRO A 316 -7.69 8.24 -12.03
CA PRO A 316 -7.84 8.75 -10.67
C PRO A 316 -6.57 8.59 -9.83
N GLY A 317 -6.33 9.53 -8.91
CA GLY A 317 -5.11 9.54 -8.09
C GLY A 317 -4.86 8.23 -7.34
N GLU A 318 -5.94 7.55 -6.95
CA GLU A 318 -5.94 6.24 -6.31
C GLU A 318 -5.28 5.12 -7.14
N PHE A 319 -5.37 5.17 -8.47
CA PHE A 319 -4.79 4.19 -9.40
C PHE A 319 -3.53 4.71 -10.12
N ALA A 320 -3.14 5.97 -9.86
CA ALA A 320 -1.97 6.56 -10.48
C ALA A 320 -0.68 5.79 -10.15
N GLN A 321 -0.56 5.24 -8.94
CA GLN A 321 0.59 4.40 -8.58
C GLN A 321 0.61 3.08 -9.36
N VAL A 322 -0.54 2.41 -9.49
CA VAL A 322 -0.65 1.15 -10.24
C VAL A 322 -0.26 1.36 -11.70
N LYS A 323 -0.77 2.43 -12.34
CA LYS A 323 -0.40 2.82 -13.70
C LYS A 323 1.12 3.01 -13.84
N ARG A 324 1.73 3.77 -12.92
CA ARG A 324 3.18 4.02 -12.94
C ARG A 324 3.98 2.74 -12.76
N ASN A 325 3.61 1.90 -11.80
CA ASN A 325 4.26 0.62 -11.56
C ASN A 325 4.17 -0.26 -12.81
N LEU A 326 3.03 -0.27 -13.49
CA LEU A 326 2.84 -0.99 -14.75
C LEU A 326 3.74 -0.47 -15.86
N GLU A 327 3.73 0.84 -16.11
CA GLU A 327 4.61 1.44 -17.12
C GLU A 327 6.10 1.18 -16.84
N SER A 328 6.53 1.26 -15.57
CA SER A 328 7.90 0.96 -15.17
C SER A 328 8.24 -0.52 -15.36
N THR A 329 7.36 -1.42 -14.89
CA THR A 329 7.52 -2.88 -15.02
C THR A 329 7.64 -3.27 -16.49
N LEU A 330 6.77 -2.73 -17.35
CA LEU A 330 6.77 -2.99 -18.80
C LEU A 330 8.10 -2.59 -19.44
N ARG A 331 8.60 -1.38 -19.17
CA ARG A 331 9.90 -0.92 -19.69
C ARG A 331 11.06 -1.79 -19.21
N GLN A 332 11.03 -2.23 -17.95
CA GLN A 332 12.06 -3.10 -17.41
C GLN A 332 12.00 -4.52 -17.99
N PHE A 333 10.80 -5.05 -18.26
CA PHE A 333 10.63 -6.34 -18.93
C PHE A 333 11.29 -6.32 -20.32
N GLU A 334 11.02 -5.29 -21.12
CA GLU A 334 11.66 -5.11 -22.43
C GLU A 334 13.19 -4.99 -22.31
N THR A 335 13.68 -4.29 -21.28
CA THR A 335 15.12 -4.10 -21.04
C THR A 335 15.82 -5.41 -20.64
N TYR A 336 15.27 -6.16 -19.70
CA TYR A 336 15.91 -7.37 -19.15
C TYR A 336 15.69 -8.63 -19.99
N ALA A 337 14.54 -8.76 -20.65
CA ALA A 337 14.26 -9.87 -21.55
C ALA A 337 14.87 -9.67 -22.96
N GLY A 338 15.25 -8.43 -23.30
CA GLY A 338 15.86 -8.10 -24.59
C GLY A 338 14.92 -8.40 -25.75
N SER A 339 15.40 -9.07 -26.80
CA SER A 339 14.60 -9.36 -28.00
C SER A 339 13.46 -10.36 -27.78
N LYS A 340 13.37 -11.00 -26.61
CA LYS A 340 12.37 -12.01 -26.28
C LYS A 340 11.00 -11.43 -25.93
N VAL A 341 10.96 -10.16 -25.53
CA VAL A 341 9.73 -9.44 -25.17
C VAL A 341 9.71 -8.10 -25.89
N ARG A 342 8.58 -7.75 -26.50
CA ARG A 342 8.35 -6.43 -27.10
C ARG A 342 7.17 -5.77 -26.43
N VAL A 343 7.30 -4.50 -26.09
CA VAL A 343 6.26 -3.78 -25.34
C VAL A 343 5.71 -2.64 -26.19
N GLN A 344 4.39 -2.54 -26.25
CA GLN A 344 3.66 -1.44 -26.88
C GLN A 344 2.64 -0.88 -25.89
N ILE A 345 2.72 0.42 -25.61
CA ILE A 345 1.81 1.12 -24.70
C ILE A 345 0.88 2.00 -25.53
N HIS A 346 -0.41 1.69 -25.52
CA HIS A 346 -1.47 2.39 -26.22
C HIS A 346 -2.27 3.24 -25.23
N SER A 347 -2.58 4.48 -25.62
CA SER A 347 -3.47 5.34 -24.85
C SER A 347 -4.91 5.14 -25.32
N LEU A 348 -5.78 4.63 -24.45
CA LEU A 348 -7.13 4.23 -24.82
C LEU A 348 -8.20 5.13 -24.18
N GLU A 349 -9.04 5.72 -25.01
CA GLU A 349 -10.19 6.55 -24.61
C GLU A 349 -11.51 5.87 -24.94
N ARG A 350 -12.57 6.19 -24.18
CA ARG A 350 -13.90 5.58 -24.37
C ARG A 350 -14.51 5.97 -25.71
N PHE A 351 -15.33 5.07 -26.26
CA PHE A 351 -16.10 5.27 -27.49
C PHE A 351 -15.23 5.55 -28.73
N THR A 352 -13.97 5.12 -28.72
CA THR A 352 -13.09 5.12 -29.88
C THR A 352 -13.19 3.78 -30.63
N ASP A 353 -12.96 3.79 -31.93
CA ASP A 353 -12.93 2.55 -32.75
C ASP A 353 -11.86 1.57 -32.24
N GLU A 354 -10.73 2.10 -31.75
CA GLU A 354 -9.67 1.31 -31.13
C GLU A 354 -10.16 0.63 -29.85
N ALA A 355 -10.89 1.33 -28.97
CA ALA A 355 -11.46 0.72 -27.76
C ALA A 355 -12.44 -0.41 -28.08
N MET A 356 -13.30 -0.23 -29.10
CA MET A 356 -14.22 -1.29 -29.55
C MET A 356 -13.48 -2.51 -30.12
N GLN A 357 -12.39 -2.30 -30.86
CA GLN A 357 -11.56 -3.40 -31.37
C GLN A 357 -10.85 -4.15 -30.25
N VAL A 358 -10.31 -3.41 -29.27
CA VAL A 358 -9.63 -3.99 -28.11
C VAL A 358 -10.60 -4.80 -27.24
N GLU A 359 -11.81 -4.30 -27.02
CA GLU A 359 -12.87 -5.03 -26.35
C GLU A 359 -13.21 -6.33 -27.11
N LYS A 360 -13.34 -6.28 -28.43
CA LYS A 360 -13.68 -7.46 -29.24
C LYS A 360 -12.55 -8.50 -29.32
N ASN A 361 -11.30 -8.06 -29.45
CA ASN A 361 -10.15 -8.94 -29.68
C ASN A 361 -9.54 -9.47 -28.37
N PHE A 362 -9.55 -8.65 -27.31
CA PHE A 362 -8.88 -8.95 -26.05
C PHE A 362 -9.85 -9.03 -24.87
N GLY A 363 -11.10 -8.55 -24.98
CA GLY A 363 -12.04 -8.54 -23.85
C GLY A 363 -11.70 -7.50 -22.78
N ILE A 364 -10.86 -6.51 -23.11
CA ILE A 364 -10.48 -5.44 -22.18
C ILE A 364 -11.58 -4.37 -22.20
N VAL A 365 -12.37 -4.33 -21.13
CA VAL A 365 -13.47 -3.39 -20.92
C VAL A 365 -13.09 -2.31 -19.89
N PRO A 366 -13.68 -1.11 -19.95
CA PRO A 366 -13.38 -0.07 -18.97
C PRO A 366 -13.95 -0.44 -17.60
N ALA A 367 -13.12 -0.43 -16.56
CA ALA A 367 -13.56 -0.68 -15.19
C ALA A 367 -14.17 0.59 -14.59
N GLU A 368 -15.34 0.47 -13.92
CA GLU A 368 -15.90 1.54 -13.11
C GLU A 368 -15.22 1.59 -11.74
N VAL A 369 -14.57 2.71 -11.45
CA VAL A 369 -13.95 2.97 -10.15
C VAL A 369 -14.66 4.11 -9.45
N ASN A 370 -14.99 3.92 -8.18
CA ASN A 370 -15.55 4.95 -7.33
C ASN A 370 -14.42 5.85 -6.84
N VAL A 371 -14.51 7.15 -7.08
CA VAL A 371 -13.50 8.14 -6.68
C VAL A 371 -14.14 9.15 -5.75
N LEU A 372 -13.50 9.43 -4.62
CA LEU A 372 -13.94 10.51 -3.73
C LEU A 372 -13.38 11.84 -4.22
N VAL A 373 -14.22 12.68 -4.85
CA VAL A 373 -13.83 14.02 -5.30
C VAL A 373 -14.54 15.06 -4.42
N ARG A 374 -13.77 15.79 -3.60
CA ARG A 374 -14.29 16.84 -2.70
C ARG A 374 -15.43 16.38 -1.77
N GLY A 375 -15.39 15.12 -1.33
CA GLY A 375 -16.38 14.53 -0.43
C GLY A 375 -17.58 13.88 -1.12
N ASN A 376 -17.73 14.02 -2.44
CA ASN A 376 -18.73 13.28 -3.23
C ASN A 376 -18.10 12.04 -3.88
N GLN A 377 -18.83 10.93 -3.91
CA GLN A 377 -18.44 9.76 -4.70
C GLN A 377 -18.83 9.99 -6.17
N GLU A 378 -17.84 10.01 -7.04
CA GLU A 378 -18.00 10.08 -8.49
C GLU A 378 -17.51 8.77 -9.11
N LYS A 379 -18.32 8.17 -9.99
CA LYS A 379 -17.90 7.00 -10.76
C LYS A 379 -17.10 7.44 -11.98
N LYS A 380 -15.87 6.95 -12.12
CA LYS A 380 -15.03 7.17 -13.30
C LYS A 380 -14.71 5.84 -13.95
N SER A 381 -14.69 5.80 -15.27
CA SER A 381 -14.36 4.60 -16.03
C SER A 381 -12.93 4.68 -16.54
N VAL A 382 -12.14 3.62 -16.35
CA VAL A 382 -10.70 3.62 -16.61
C VAL A 382 -10.27 2.33 -17.31
N TYR A 383 -9.38 2.46 -18.30
CA TYR A 383 -8.65 1.34 -18.88
C TYR A 383 -7.28 1.20 -18.21
N LEU A 384 -7.02 0.00 -17.70
CA LEU A 384 -5.74 -0.39 -17.11
C LEU A 384 -5.51 -1.87 -17.38
N GLY A 385 -5.51 -2.27 -18.65
CA GLY A 385 -5.43 -3.67 -19.08
C GLY A 385 -4.18 -3.95 -19.91
N VAL A 386 -3.78 -5.22 -19.97
CA VAL A 386 -2.64 -5.69 -20.77
C VAL A 386 -3.02 -6.98 -21.49
N ALA A 387 -2.71 -7.07 -22.77
CA ALA A 387 -2.76 -8.29 -23.55
C ALA A 387 -1.34 -8.75 -23.89
N MET A 388 -1.07 -10.04 -23.74
CA MET A 388 0.19 -10.68 -24.10
C MET A 388 -0.07 -11.74 -25.14
N THR A 389 0.71 -11.74 -26.22
CA THR A 389 0.59 -12.72 -27.30
C THR A 389 1.93 -13.37 -27.57
N CYS A 390 1.92 -14.69 -27.78
CA CYS A 390 3.11 -15.49 -28.11
C CYS A 390 2.71 -16.52 -29.17
N GLY A 391 3.03 -16.25 -30.44
CA GLY A 391 2.56 -17.09 -31.55
C GLY A 391 1.03 -17.08 -31.64
N LEU A 392 0.39 -18.23 -31.39
CA LEU A 392 -1.08 -18.37 -31.36
C LEU A 392 -1.68 -18.21 -29.95
N ASN A 393 -0.83 -18.17 -28.93
CA ASN A 393 -1.27 -18.10 -27.54
C ASN A 393 -1.52 -16.64 -27.15
N GLN A 394 -2.59 -16.41 -26.40
CA GLN A 394 -2.97 -15.09 -25.91
C GLN A 394 -3.38 -15.19 -24.45
N GLU A 395 -2.79 -14.33 -23.62
CA GLU A 395 -3.18 -14.15 -22.23
C GLU A 395 -3.53 -12.69 -21.99
N VAL A 396 -4.64 -12.44 -21.29
CA VAL A 396 -5.15 -11.07 -21.09
C VAL A 396 -5.39 -10.80 -19.62
N ILE A 397 -4.87 -9.67 -19.16
CA ILE A 397 -5.21 -9.04 -17.89
C ILE A 397 -6.21 -7.92 -18.20
N PRO A 398 -7.51 -8.11 -17.92
CA PRO A 398 -8.52 -7.12 -18.29
C PRO A 398 -8.37 -5.81 -17.51
N PHE A 399 -7.97 -5.89 -16.24
CA PHE A 399 -7.79 -4.72 -15.39
C PHE A 399 -6.82 -4.99 -14.23
N PHE A 400 -5.84 -4.10 -14.01
CA PHE A 400 -4.98 -4.14 -12.83
C PHE A 400 -5.67 -3.50 -11.62
N SER A 401 -5.95 -4.32 -10.61
CA SER A 401 -6.48 -3.85 -9.34
C SER A 401 -5.37 -3.32 -8.41
N ARG A 402 -5.76 -2.61 -7.34
CA ARG A 402 -4.79 -2.08 -6.36
C ARG A 402 -4.18 -3.16 -5.47
N GLY A 403 -4.90 -4.26 -5.21
CA GLY A 403 -4.51 -5.25 -4.21
C GLY A 403 -3.55 -6.34 -4.69
N LEU A 404 -3.19 -6.38 -5.97
CA LEU A 404 -2.19 -7.31 -6.49
C LEU A 404 -0.96 -6.55 -7.00
N PRO A 405 0.27 -7.01 -6.69
CA PRO A 405 1.47 -6.45 -7.29
C PRO A 405 1.42 -6.59 -8.80
N VAL A 406 1.65 -5.46 -9.49
CA VAL A 406 1.70 -5.44 -10.96
C VAL A 406 2.74 -6.42 -11.49
N GLU A 407 3.91 -6.46 -10.86
CA GLU A 407 5.00 -7.37 -11.22
C GLU A 407 4.57 -8.84 -11.19
N TYR A 408 3.87 -9.27 -10.13
CA TYR A 408 3.38 -10.65 -10.01
C TYR A 408 2.41 -11.01 -11.14
N GLU A 409 1.41 -10.16 -11.40
CA GLU A 409 0.45 -10.42 -12.47
C GLU A 409 1.10 -10.45 -13.85
N MET A 410 2.09 -9.59 -14.07
CA MET A 410 2.88 -9.52 -15.30
C MET A 410 3.73 -10.78 -15.50
N VAL A 411 4.52 -11.21 -14.50
CA VAL A 411 5.37 -12.41 -14.62
C VAL A 411 4.53 -13.65 -14.83
N ARG A 412 3.45 -13.81 -14.06
CA ARG A 412 2.54 -14.94 -14.22
C ARG A 412 1.98 -15.00 -15.64
N SER A 413 1.42 -13.90 -16.13
CA SER A 413 0.77 -13.87 -17.45
C SER A 413 1.78 -14.05 -18.58
N LEU A 414 3.01 -13.53 -18.42
CA LEU A 414 4.11 -13.75 -19.36
C LEU A 414 4.47 -15.24 -19.46
N LEU A 415 4.62 -15.90 -18.32
CA LEU A 415 4.95 -17.33 -18.28
C LEU A 415 3.81 -18.17 -18.89
N MET A 416 2.56 -17.86 -18.57
CA MET A 416 1.39 -18.55 -19.14
C MET A 416 1.30 -18.39 -20.66
N ALA A 417 1.52 -17.18 -21.17
CA ALA A 417 1.52 -16.91 -22.61
C ALA A 417 2.62 -17.70 -23.34
N ALA A 418 3.77 -17.88 -22.69
CA ALA A 418 4.94 -18.50 -23.30
C ALA A 418 4.94 -20.04 -23.26
N THR A 419 4.60 -20.66 -22.13
CA THR A 419 4.77 -22.11 -21.95
C THR A 419 3.49 -22.90 -22.25
N HIS A 420 2.31 -22.29 -22.13
CA HIS A 420 0.98 -22.92 -22.28
C HIS A 420 0.73 -24.17 -21.40
N GLN A 421 1.68 -24.61 -20.56
CA GLN A 421 1.51 -25.76 -19.69
C GLN A 421 1.02 -25.32 -18.33
N ARG A 422 -0.27 -25.55 -18.07
CA ARG A 422 -0.88 -25.39 -16.75
C ARG A 422 -0.88 -26.74 -16.04
N LYS A 423 -0.56 -26.73 -14.75
CA LYS A 423 -0.74 -27.93 -13.92
C LYS A 423 -2.23 -28.19 -13.71
N ARG A 424 -2.59 -29.47 -13.59
CA ARG A 424 -3.97 -29.92 -13.37
C ARG A 424 -4.29 -29.85 -11.88
N LEU A 425 -5.19 -28.95 -11.52
CA LEU A 425 -5.72 -28.79 -10.18
C LEU A 425 -7.06 -29.52 -10.06
N GLY A 426 -7.05 -30.64 -9.34
CA GLY A 426 -8.25 -31.38 -8.96
C GLY A 426 -9.06 -30.64 -7.90
N VAL A 427 -10.29 -30.22 -8.20
CA VAL A 427 -11.20 -29.66 -7.20
C VAL A 427 -12.21 -30.73 -6.80
N LEU A 428 -12.12 -31.18 -5.54
CA LEU A 428 -13.01 -32.20 -5.00
C LEU A 428 -14.45 -31.67 -4.93
N GLN A 429 -15.39 -32.43 -5.48
CA GLN A 429 -16.81 -32.13 -5.38
C GLN A 429 -17.31 -32.48 -3.98
N THR A 430 -17.65 -31.44 -3.22
CA THR A 430 -18.25 -31.51 -1.88
C THR A 430 -19.46 -30.58 -1.82
N ASP A 431 -20.16 -30.53 -0.68
CA ASP A 431 -21.27 -29.59 -0.44
C ASP A 431 -20.83 -28.11 -0.57
N ALA A 432 -19.52 -27.81 -0.54
CA ALA A 432 -18.99 -26.46 -0.68
C ALA A 432 -19.20 -25.86 -2.09
N ASN A 433 -19.39 -26.70 -3.12
CA ASN A 433 -19.75 -26.28 -4.48
C ASN A 433 -18.93 -25.11 -5.07
N LEU A 434 -17.60 -25.11 -4.87
CA LEU A 434 -16.70 -24.03 -5.33
C LEU A 434 -16.70 -23.81 -6.85
N LEU A 435 -17.01 -24.86 -7.62
CA LEU A 435 -17.10 -24.79 -9.07
C LEU A 435 -18.38 -24.10 -9.55
N GLY A 436 -19.31 -23.78 -8.65
CA GLY A 436 -20.55 -23.08 -8.96
C GLY A 436 -21.71 -24.02 -9.30
N MET A 437 -22.91 -23.57 -8.92
CA MET A 437 -24.16 -24.32 -9.03
C MET A 437 -24.51 -24.69 -10.48
N PHE A 438 -24.09 -23.92 -11.49
CA PHE A 438 -24.52 -24.14 -12.87
C PHE A 438 -23.42 -24.67 -13.80
N SER A 439 -22.19 -24.80 -13.31
CA SER A 439 -21.06 -25.29 -14.10
C SER A 439 -21.09 -26.81 -14.32
N THR A 440 -21.69 -27.55 -13.39
CA THR A 440 -21.77 -29.02 -13.42
C THR A 440 -23.03 -29.53 -14.11
N MET A 441 -24.08 -28.72 -14.22
CA MET A 441 -25.30 -28.99 -14.99
C MET A 441 -25.83 -27.69 -15.63
N PRO A 442 -25.34 -27.31 -16.82
CA PRO A 442 -25.84 -26.15 -17.53
C PRO A 442 -27.30 -26.39 -17.95
N MET A 443 -28.23 -25.61 -17.39
CA MET A 443 -29.63 -25.64 -17.80
C MET A 443 -29.78 -25.04 -19.20
N ALA A 444 -30.59 -25.67 -20.06
CA ALA A 444 -30.82 -25.19 -21.41
C ALA A 444 -31.39 -23.76 -21.40
N GLY A 445 -30.69 -22.83 -22.08
CA GLY A 445 -31.09 -21.42 -22.18
C GLY A 445 -30.42 -20.48 -21.18
N MET A 446 -29.55 -20.98 -20.28
CA MET A 446 -28.76 -20.13 -19.38
C MET A 446 -27.55 -19.53 -20.11
N ASP A 447 -27.37 -18.23 -19.96
CA ASP A 447 -26.24 -17.51 -20.54
C ASP A 447 -24.94 -17.84 -19.81
N ARG A 448 -23.82 -17.73 -20.54
CA ARG A 448 -22.49 -18.11 -20.05
C ARG A 448 -22.03 -17.23 -18.87
N GLU A 449 -22.48 -15.98 -18.84
CA GLU A 449 -22.15 -15.00 -17.80
C GLU A 449 -22.74 -15.42 -16.45
N THR A 450 -24.00 -15.85 -16.43
CA THR A 450 -24.66 -16.41 -15.22
C THR A 450 -23.98 -17.69 -14.70
N ILE A 451 -23.42 -18.53 -15.59
CA ILE A 451 -22.68 -19.73 -15.18
C ILE A 451 -21.33 -19.32 -14.56
N GLU A 452 -20.61 -18.39 -15.18
CA GLU A 452 -19.32 -17.91 -14.69
C GLU A 452 -19.44 -17.13 -13.38
N SER A 453 -20.52 -16.36 -13.19
CA SER A 453 -20.80 -15.66 -11.92
C SER A 453 -21.12 -16.60 -10.76
N SER A 454 -21.48 -17.86 -11.04
CA SER A 454 -21.76 -18.85 -9.99
C SER A 454 -20.51 -19.51 -9.42
N VAL A 455 -19.36 -19.38 -10.09
CA VAL A 455 -18.08 -19.97 -9.69
C VAL A 455 -17.46 -19.12 -8.58
N SER A 456 -16.89 -19.75 -7.55
CA SER A 456 -16.18 -19.01 -6.50
C SER A 456 -15.07 -18.13 -7.11
N PRO A 457 -14.98 -16.84 -6.72
CA PRO A 457 -13.93 -15.93 -7.18
C PRO A 457 -12.50 -16.44 -6.97
N ILE A 458 -12.25 -17.26 -5.94
CA ILE A 458 -10.94 -17.88 -5.73
C ILE A 458 -10.60 -18.85 -6.87
N ILE A 459 -11.59 -19.61 -7.36
CA ILE A 459 -11.40 -20.59 -8.42
C ILE A 459 -11.16 -19.85 -9.73
N ALA A 460 -11.84 -18.72 -9.95
CA ALA A 460 -11.54 -17.83 -11.07
C ALA A 460 -10.09 -17.33 -11.05
N GLU A 461 -9.53 -17.02 -9.86
CA GLU A 461 -8.10 -16.68 -9.72
C GLU A 461 -7.17 -17.88 -9.97
N LEU A 462 -7.49 -19.07 -9.45
CA LEU A 462 -6.68 -20.27 -9.65
C LEU A 462 -6.70 -20.75 -11.11
N ARG A 463 -7.81 -20.57 -11.84
CA ARG A 463 -7.93 -20.86 -13.29
C ARG A 463 -6.92 -20.10 -14.14
N LYS A 464 -6.40 -18.97 -13.65
CA LYS A 464 -5.38 -18.18 -14.37
C LYS A 464 -4.02 -18.89 -14.39
N SER A 465 -3.74 -19.78 -13.44
CA SER A 465 -2.46 -20.53 -13.34
C SER A 465 -2.61 -22.04 -13.53
N TYR A 466 -3.79 -22.59 -13.26
CA TYR A 466 -4.06 -24.04 -13.26
C TYR A 466 -5.18 -24.40 -14.24
N GLU A 467 -5.09 -25.61 -14.78
CA GLU A 467 -6.22 -26.27 -15.43
C GLU A 467 -7.09 -26.92 -14.35
N ILE A 468 -8.35 -26.49 -14.22
CA ILE A 468 -9.24 -26.99 -13.17
C ILE A 468 -9.92 -28.28 -13.63
N VAL A 469 -9.69 -29.37 -12.90
CA VAL A 469 -10.29 -30.68 -13.13
C VAL A 469 -11.29 -30.97 -12.00
N PRO A 470 -12.60 -31.10 -12.26
CA PRO A 470 -13.54 -31.53 -11.23
C PRO A 470 -13.30 -33.00 -10.84
N LEU A 471 -13.14 -33.26 -9.54
CA LEU A 471 -12.99 -34.62 -9.01
C LEU A 471 -14.29 -35.07 -8.35
N ASN A 472 -14.96 -36.05 -8.95
CA ASN A 472 -16.17 -36.65 -8.38
C ASN A 472 -15.79 -37.85 -7.51
N PRO A 473 -15.93 -37.77 -6.17
CA PRO A 473 -15.52 -38.84 -5.26
C PRO A 473 -16.43 -40.08 -5.31
N SER A 474 -17.53 -40.02 -6.05
CA SER A 474 -18.43 -41.17 -6.25
C SER A 474 -17.78 -42.29 -7.07
N TYR A 475 -16.71 -41.97 -7.80
CA TYR A 475 -15.90 -42.92 -8.55
C TYR A 475 -14.48 -42.99 -7.96
N PRO A 476 -13.73 -44.10 -8.15
CA PRO A 476 -12.33 -44.17 -7.76
C PRO A 476 -11.52 -43.03 -8.38
N LEU A 477 -10.79 -42.30 -7.54
CA LEU A 477 -9.98 -41.16 -7.94
C LEU A 477 -8.55 -41.61 -8.27
N ASP A 478 -8.02 -41.17 -9.41
CA ASP A 478 -6.68 -41.52 -9.88
C ASP A 478 -5.70 -40.35 -9.73
N SER A 479 -4.55 -40.63 -9.10
CA SER A 479 -3.45 -39.69 -8.92
C SER A 479 -2.80 -39.24 -10.22
N GLU A 480 -2.86 -40.01 -11.30
CA GLU A 480 -2.23 -39.62 -12.57
C GLU A 480 -2.99 -38.51 -13.31
N THR A 481 -4.23 -38.24 -12.91
CA THR A 481 -5.11 -37.26 -13.56
C THR A 481 -4.90 -35.82 -13.08
N VAL A 482 -4.27 -35.63 -11.92
CA VAL A 482 -4.14 -34.33 -11.25
C VAL A 482 -2.77 -34.18 -10.60
N ASP A 483 -2.22 -32.97 -10.63
CA ASP A 483 -0.91 -32.67 -10.03
C ASP A 483 -1.06 -32.19 -8.57
N VAL A 484 -2.19 -31.54 -8.25
CA VAL A 484 -2.55 -31.04 -6.91
C VAL A 484 -4.06 -31.18 -6.72
N VAL A 485 -4.49 -31.42 -5.48
CA VAL A 485 -5.92 -31.49 -5.11
C VAL A 485 -6.29 -30.38 -4.12
N LEU A 486 -7.45 -29.76 -4.34
CA LEU A 486 -8.12 -28.87 -3.40
C LEU A 486 -9.39 -29.55 -2.91
N ALA A 487 -9.46 -29.82 -1.61
CA ALA A 487 -10.63 -30.38 -0.94
C ALA A 487 -11.12 -29.40 0.14
N VAL A 488 -12.35 -28.92 -0.02
CA VAL A 488 -12.97 -27.99 0.93
C VAL A 488 -14.17 -28.68 1.55
N GLN A 489 -14.18 -28.76 2.88
CA GLN A 489 -15.18 -29.48 3.67
C GLN A 489 -15.37 -30.97 3.29
N PRO A 490 -14.31 -31.79 3.09
CA PRO A 490 -14.45 -33.23 2.82
C PRO A 490 -15.22 -34.01 3.91
N SER A 491 -15.40 -33.45 5.11
CA SER A 491 -16.30 -33.96 6.17
C SER A 491 -17.77 -34.11 5.74
N THR A 492 -18.16 -33.53 4.61
CA THR A 492 -19.50 -33.65 4.00
C THR A 492 -19.68 -34.88 3.10
N LEU A 493 -18.61 -35.62 2.79
CA LEU A 493 -18.64 -36.79 1.92
C LEU A 493 -19.44 -37.96 2.52
N GLU A 494 -19.95 -38.82 1.63
CA GLU A 494 -20.56 -40.10 1.98
C GLU A 494 -19.50 -41.15 2.36
N PRO A 495 -19.86 -42.23 3.10
CA PRO A 495 -18.89 -43.22 3.56
C PRO A 495 -17.98 -43.79 2.45
N TYR A 496 -18.54 -44.15 1.28
CA TYR A 496 -17.75 -44.69 0.17
C TYR A 496 -16.95 -43.60 -0.57
N GLN A 497 -17.48 -42.38 -0.66
CA GLN A 497 -16.79 -41.22 -1.22
C GLN A 497 -15.56 -40.86 -0.38
N MET A 498 -15.69 -40.93 0.95
CA MET A 498 -14.59 -40.74 1.88
C MET A 498 -13.54 -41.84 1.70
N ASP A 499 -13.93 -43.11 1.59
CA ASP A 499 -12.96 -44.20 1.38
C ASP A 499 -12.17 -44.01 0.05
N ASN A 500 -12.82 -43.56 -1.03
CA ASN A 500 -12.15 -43.20 -2.29
C ASN A 500 -11.18 -42.00 -2.14
N PHE A 501 -11.59 -40.98 -1.38
CA PHE A 501 -10.75 -39.81 -1.11
C PHE A 501 -9.53 -40.16 -0.25
N LEU A 502 -9.70 -40.99 0.79
CA LEU A 502 -8.60 -41.49 1.59
C LEU A 502 -7.62 -42.32 0.75
N ALA A 503 -8.13 -43.18 -0.13
CA ALA A 503 -7.28 -43.95 -1.05
C ALA A 503 -6.42 -43.05 -1.95
N LEU A 504 -6.95 -41.89 -2.38
CA LEU A 504 -6.21 -40.87 -3.12
C LEU A 504 -5.14 -40.20 -2.25
N LEU A 505 -5.47 -39.79 -1.01
CA LEU A 505 -4.50 -39.16 -0.10
C LEU A 505 -3.29 -40.05 0.17
N GLU A 506 -3.53 -41.36 0.31
CA GLU A 506 -2.48 -42.34 0.50
C GLU A 506 -1.54 -42.44 -0.74
N THR A 507 -2.00 -42.12 -1.97
CA THR A 507 -1.09 -42.17 -3.14
C THR A 507 0.05 -41.15 -3.06
N GLY A 508 -0.06 -40.11 -2.23
CA GLY A 508 0.93 -39.03 -2.11
C GLY A 508 0.70 -37.86 -3.02
N VAL A 509 -0.48 -37.78 -3.65
CA VAL A 509 -0.91 -36.57 -4.36
C VAL A 509 -0.93 -35.39 -3.38
N PRO A 510 -0.22 -34.29 -3.69
CA PRO A 510 -0.24 -33.08 -2.88
C PRO A 510 -1.68 -32.55 -2.73
N THR A 511 -2.18 -32.44 -1.51
CA THR A 511 -3.59 -32.08 -1.26
C THR A 511 -3.71 -30.95 -0.24
N ALA A 512 -4.49 -29.91 -0.57
CA ALA A 512 -4.91 -28.87 0.37
C ALA A 512 -6.30 -29.22 0.90
N ILE A 513 -6.44 -29.29 2.22
CA ILE A 513 -7.71 -29.55 2.90
C ILE A 513 -8.09 -28.33 3.73
N PHE A 514 -9.29 -27.80 3.53
CA PHE A 514 -9.86 -26.74 4.35
C PHE A 514 -11.12 -27.26 5.02
N GLU A 515 -11.19 -27.14 6.35
CA GLU A 515 -12.26 -27.67 7.18
C GLU A 515 -12.66 -26.66 8.23
N ASP A 516 -13.95 -26.56 8.50
CA ASP A 516 -14.48 -25.47 9.33
C ASP A 516 -15.63 -25.93 10.23
N PRO A 517 -15.48 -25.79 11.57
CA PRO A 517 -16.55 -26.12 12.49
C PRO A 517 -17.78 -25.23 12.34
N LEU A 518 -17.64 -23.97 11.90
CA LEU A 518 -18.74 -23.03 11.69
C LEU A 518 -18.45 -22.04 10.55
N PRO A 519 -18.63 -22.45 9.29
CA PRO A 519 -18.54 -21.54 8.13
C PRO A 519 -19.62 -20.45 8.21
N LEU A 520 -19.21 -19.20 8.41
CA LEU A 520 -20.11 -18.05 8.56
C LEU A 520 -20.43 -17.40 7.21
N CYS A 521 -19.40 -17.28 6.38
CA CYS A 521 -19.39 -16.44 5.19
C CYS A 521 -19.49 -17.24 3.89
N SER A 522 -19.25 -18.54 3.97
CA SER A 522 -19.50 -19.49 2.90
C SER A 522 -20.84 -20.19 3.14
N GLN A 523 -21.66 -20.41 2.09
CA GLN A 523 -22.95 -21.12 2.23
C GLN A 523 -22.75 -22.64 2.51
N PHE A 524 -21.62 -23.03 3.09
CA PHE A 524 -21.19 -24.41 3.27
C PHE A 524 -21.89 -25.03 4.49
N THR A 525 -21.97 -26.36 4.50
CA THR A 525 -22.50 -27.11 5.64
C THR A 525 -21.41 -27.17 6.73
N PRO A 526 -21.67 -26.76 7.98
CA PRO A 526 -20.73 -26.92 9.08
C PRO A 526 -20.27 -28.38 9.27
N THR A 527 -19.04 -28.59 9.77
CA THR A 527 -18.51 -29.94 10.03
C THR A 527 -19.47 -30.73 10.95
N CYS A 528 -20.08 -30.05 11.93
CA CYS A 528 -20.95 -30.63 12.96
C CYS A 528 -22.43 -30.83 12.56
N GLU A 529 -22.95 -30.12 11.54
CA GLU A 529 -24.38 -30.16 11.16
C GLU A 529 -24.69 -31.24 10.09
N GLN A 530 -25.96 -31.51 9.79
CA GLN A 530 -26.34 -32.49 8.76
C GLN A 530 -26.06 -31.97 7.34
N ARG A 531 -25.69 -32.89 6.43
CA ARG A 531 -25.39 -32.60 5.02
C ARG A 531 -26.55 -31.86 4.34
N ARG A 532 -26.24 -30.93 3.43
CA ARG A 532 -27.23 -30.36 2.50
C ARG A 532 -27.34 -31.27 1.27
N LEU A 533 -28.53 -31.44 0.71
CA LEU A 533 -28.78 -32.35 -0.42
C LEU A 533 -27.74 -32.17 -1.54
N SER A 534 -27.04 -33.25 -1.90
CA SER A 534 -26.35 -33.33 -3.18
C SER A 534 -27.33 -33.65 -4.31
N ARG A 535 -26.90 -33.41 -5.54
CA ARG A 535 -27.77 -33.32 -6.72
C ARG A 535 -27.91 -34.64 -7.48
N ASP A 536 -27.56 -35.77 -6.89
CA ASP A 536 -27.74 -37.04 -7.57
C ASP A 536 -29.24 -37.39 -7.66
N PRO A 537 -29.74 -37.86 -8.81
CA PRO A 537 -31.16 -38.21 -8.98
C PRO A 537 -31.68 -39.26 -7.96
N MET A 538 -30.78 -40.03 -7.36
CA MET A 538 -31.07 -40.97 -6.27
C MET A 538 -31.37 -40.26 -4.93
N ASP A 539 -30.82 -39.07 -4.69
CA ASP A 539 -31.01 -38.29 -3.45
C ASP A 539 -32.43 -37.69 -3.36
N ALA A 540 -33.05 -37.40 -4.51
CA ALA A 540 -34.45 -36.98 -4.58
C ALA A 540 -35.43 -38.12 -4.19
N MET A 541 -35.04 -39.39 -4.40
CA MET A 541 -35.79 -40.55 -3.90
C MET A 541 -35.52 -40.81 -2.41
N ALA A 542 -34.32 -40.49 -1.91
CA ALA A 542 -33.95 -40.63 -0.50
C ALA A 542 -34.73 -39.70 0.46
N MET A 543 -35.32 -38.60 -0.05
CA MET A 543 -36.28 -37.76 0.68
C MET A 543 -37.50 -38.53 1.22
N MET A 544 -37.87 -39.65 0.57
CA MET A 544 -38.97 -40.52 1.04
C MET A 544 -38.51 -41.53 2.10
N ALA A 545 -37.20 -41.68 2.34
CA ALA A 545 -36.61 -42.74 3.17
C ALA A 545 -35.91 -42.25 4.45
N GLY A 546 -35.66 -40.95 4.60
CA GLY A 546 -35.03 -40.37 5.78
C GLY A 546 -33.49 -40.37 5.74
N ASN A 547 -32.92 -39.27 6.23
CA ASN A 547 -31.51 -38.93 6.48
C ASN A 547 -30.42 -39.81 5.83
N LEU A 548 -29.70 -39.25 4.85
CA LEU A 548 -28.46 -39.83 4.33
C LEU A 548 -27.33 -39.69 5.38
N PRO A 549 -26.61 -40.77 5.74
CA PRO A 549 -25.56 -40.73 6.75
C PRO A 549 -24.26 -40.09 6.20
N LYS A 550 -23.67 -39.15 6.95
CA LYS A 550 -22.30 -38.64 6.71
C LYS A 550 -21.26 -39.75 6.91
N ALA A 551 -20.12 -39.68 6.22
CA ALA A 551 -18.98 -40.53 6.50
C ALA A 551 -18.48 -40.38 7.94
N ASP A 552 -17.88 -41.44 8.49
CA ASP A 552 -17.15 -41.35 9.75
C ASP A 552 -15.87 -40.54 9.57
N ARG A 553 -15.97 -39.25 9.90
CA ARG A 553 -14.88 -38.27 9.85
C ARG A 553 -13.66 -38.65 10.71
N LYS A 554 -13.82 -39.50 11.73
CA LYS A 554 -12.69 -40.00 12.53
C LYS A 554 -11.65 -40.71 11.66
N LYS A 555 -12.09 -41.44 10.62
CA LYS A 555 -11.19 -42.09 9.67
C LYS A 555 -10.23 -41.10 9.00
N LEU A 556 -10.71 -39.91 8.63
CA LEU A 556 -9.89 -38.87 8.01
C LEU A 556 -8.83 -38.34 8.99
N TRP A 557 -9.24 -38.04 10.22
CA TRP A 557 -8.34 -37.54 11.27
C TRP A 557 -7.30 -38.57 11.69
N GLU A 558 -7.69 -39.83 11.83
CA GLU A 558 -6.78 -40.95 12.11
C GLU A 558 -5.77 -41.16 10.98
N THR A 559 -6.20 -41.07 9.71
CA THR A 559 -5.33 -41.18 8.54
C THR A 559 -4.31 -40.04 8.51
N LEU A 560 -4.73 -38.81 8.84
CA LEU A 560 -3.87 -37.63 8.87
C LEU A 560 -3.04 -37.51 10.16
N GLY A 561 -3.29 -38.34 11.18
CA GLY A 561 -2.59 -38.29 12.47
C GLY A 561 -2.85 -37.01 13.27
N VAL A 562 -4.05 -36.43 13.14
CA VAL A 562 -4.45 -35.20 13.84
C VAL A 562 -5.76 -35.39 14.60
N LYS A 563 -6.01 -34.53 15.58
CA LYS A 563 -7.31 -34.30 16.20
C LYS A 563 -7.77 -32.91 15.78
N PHE A 564 -8.91 -32.86 15.08
CA PHE A 564 -9.53 -31.62 14.64
C PHE A 564 -10.65 -31.21 15.61
N SER A 565 -10.77 -29.92 15.92
CA SER A 565 -11.82 -29.43 16.81
C SER A 565 -13.14 -29.19 16.08
N GLU A 566 -14.07 -30.11 16.23
CA GLU A 566 -15.35 -30.09 15.50
C GLU A 566 -16.44 -29.29 16.22
N GLU A 567 -16.36 -29.20 17.55
CA GLU A 567 -17.38 -28.58 18.41
C GLU A 567 -16.84 -27.37 19.19
N GLU A 568 -15.66 -26.88 18.82
CA GLU A 568 -15.00 -25.75 19.48
C GLU A 568 -14.38 -24.84 18.43
N VAL A 569 -14.52 -23.54 18.64
CA VAL A 569 -13.88 -22.51 17.82
C VAL A 569 -12.86 -21.76 18.67
N VAL A 570 -11.76 -21.32 18.05
CA VAL A 570 -10.77 -20.50 18.73
C VAL A 570 -11.28 -19.06 18.80
N ALA A 571 -11.07 -18.40 19.94
CA ALA A 571 -11.45 -17.02 20.18
C ALA A 571 -10.28 -16.21 20.76
N GLN A 572 -10.27 -14.91 20.49
CA GLN A 572 -9.27 -13.98 21.03
C GLN A 572 -9.86 -12.59 21.28
N LYS A 573 -9.29 -11.86 22.24
CA LYS A 573 -9.68 -10.47 22.52
C LYS A 573 -8.88 -9.43 21.74
N TYR A 574 -7.91 -9.87 20.94
CA TYR A 574 -7.03 -9.00 20.17
C TYR A 574 -7.68 -8.53 18.86
N ARG A 575 -7.96 -7.22 18.75
CA ARG A 575 -8.57 -6.55 17.59
C ARG A 575 -7.72 -5.33 17.18
N PRO A 576 -6.77 -5.48 16.25
CA PRO A 576 -5.83 -4.41 15.92
C PRO A 576 -6.43 -3.31 15.03
N ILE A 577 -7.58 -3.55 14.40
CA ILE A 577 -8.15 -2.65 13.40
C ILE A 577 -9.36 -1.94 14.04
N PRO A 578 -9.34 -0.60 14.20
CA PRO A 578 -10.41 0.14 14.89
C PRO A 578 -11.79 -0.08 14.28
N ARG A 579 -11.89 -0.21 12.95
CA ARG A 579 -13.16 -0.48 12.26
C ARG A 579 -13.76 -1.86 12.63
N PHE A 580 -12.92 -2.80 13.03
CA PHE A 580 -13.33 -4.12 13.49
C PHE A 580 -13.26 -4.23 15.02
N SER A 581 -13.21 -3.13 15.78
CA SER A 581 -13.22 -3.17 17.25
C SER A 581 -14.46 -3.87 17.82
N ARG A 582 -15.58 -3.80 17.09
CA ARG A 582 -16.86 -4.45 17.43
C ARG A 582 -17.03 -5.85 16.80
N SER A 583 -15.98 -6.44 16.22
CA SER A 583 -16.09 -7.79 15.66
C SER A 583 -16.25 -8.84 16.76
N PRO A 584 -16.95 -9.97 16.51
CA PRO A 584 -17.07 -11.07 17.47
C PRO A 584 -15.70 -11.59 17.97
N ASP A 585 -15.62 -12.11 19.20
CA ASP A 585 -14.36 -12.67 19.73
C ASP A 585 -13.78 -13.85 18.89
N PRO A 586 -14.60 -14.70 18.24
CA PRO A 586 -14.10 -15.74 17.33
C PRO A 586 -13.53 -15.22 16.00
N PHE A 587 -13.42 -13.89 15.81
CA PHE A 587 -12.68 -13.32 14.68
C PHE A 587 -11.21 -13.18 15.06
N LEU A 588 -10.39 -14.08 14.57
CA LEU A 588 -8.97 -14.14 14.91
C LEU A 588 -8.16 -13.32 13.92
N PHE A 589 -7.66 -12.19 14.37
CA PHE A 589 -6.64 -11.42 13.66
C PHE A 589 -5.27 -11.99 13.98
N ILE A 590 -4.62 -12.58 12.97
CA ILE A 590 -3.31 -13.21 13.06
C ILE A 590 -2.29 -12.30 12.39
N ASP A 591 -1.49 -11.61 13.20
CA ASP A 591 -0.34 -10.81 12.79
C ASP A 591 0.79 -10.90 13.82
N ARG A 592 1.97 -10.40 13.45
CA ARG A 592 3.13 -10.38 14.33
C ARG A 592 2.98 -9.25 15.34
N ASN A 593 2.89 -9.61 16.62
CA ASN A 593 2.75 -8.67 17.73
C ASN A 593 3.37 -9.23 19.02
N GLU A 594 3.31 -8.49 20.12
CA GLU A 594 3.88 -8.90 21.42
C GLU A 594 3.28 -10.20 21.97
N LEU A 595 2.00 -10.47 21.69
CA LEU A 595 1.26 -11.66 22.16
C LEU A 595 1.46 -12.86 21.22
N ASN A 596 1.89 -12.62 19.98
CA ASN A 596 2.14 -13.61 18.95
C ASN A 596 3.36 -13.19 18.10
N PRO A 597 4.60 -13.45 18.58
CA PRO A 597 5.81 -13.03 17.88
C PRO A 597 6.07 -13.84 16.60
N GLU A 598 5.67 -15.11 16.58
CA GLU A 598 5.88 -16.04 15.46
C GLU A 598 4.55 -16.70 15.01
N PRO A 599 3.60 -15.91 14.45
CA PRO A 599 2.30 -16.42 13.98
C PRO A 599 2.43 -17.35 12.77
N PHE A 600 3.43 -17.10 11.91
CA PHE A 600 3.64 -17.77 10.64
C PHE A 600 5.00 -18.48 10.64
N ALA A 601 5.07 -19.69 10.08
CA ALA A 601 6.32 -20.42 9.91
C ALA A 601 7.23 -19.74 8.87
N GLU A 602 8.17 -18.91 9.30
CA GLU A 602 8.98 -18.03 8.40
C GLU A 602 9.72 -18.77 7.28
N LYS A 603 10.08 -20.04 7.51
CA LYS A 603 10.83 -20.87 6.56
C LYS A 603 9.95 -21.51 5.49
N ASP A 604 8.64 -21.67 5.72
CA ASP A 604 7.77 -22.31 4.73
C ASP A 604 7.22 -21.27 3.74
N PRO A 605 7.44 -21.41 2.44
CA PRO A 605 7.01 -20.43 1.45
C PRO A 605 5.49 -20.24 1.38
N ALA A 606 4.68 -21.20 1.86
CA ALA A 606 3.23 -21.07 1.89
C ALA A 606 2.76 -19.90 2.77
N VAL A 607 3.50 -19.64 3.86
CA VAL A 607 3.13 -18.65 4.89
C VAL A 607 4.21 -17.60 5.14
N SER A 608 5.41 -17.80 4.59
CA SER A 608 6.51 -16.86 4.67
C SER A 608 6.11 -15.53 4.01
N GLY A 609 6.27 -14.42 4.73
CA GLY A 609 5.98 -13.08 4.23
C GLY A 609 4.52 -12.62 4.31
N LEU A 610 3.60 -13.46 4.79
CA LEU A 610 2.24 -13.02 5.14
C LEU A 610 2.32 -12.02 6.30
N ARG A 611 1.59 -10.90 6.19
CA ARG A 611 1.59 -9.82 7.17
C ARG A 611 0.47 -9.99 8.19
N ARG A 612 -0.75 -10.16 7.69
CA ARG A 612 -1.96 -10.28 8.51
C ARG A 612 -2.98 -11.15 7.82
N MET A 613 -3.56 -12.08 8.57
CA MET A 613 -4.72 -12.86 8.16
C MET A 613 -5.84 -12.68 9.16
N VAL A 614 -7.07 -12.93 8.70
CA VAL A 614 -8.22 -13.06 9.59
C VAL A 614 -8.84 -14.44 9.42
N PHE A 615 -9.12 -15.10 10.53
CA PHE A 615 -9.84 -16.37 10.57
C PHE A 615 -11.18 -16.14 11.27
N LEU A 616 -12.27 -16.66 10.71
CA LEU A 616 -13.62 -16.41 11.21
C LEU A 616 -14.18 -17.72 11.77
N TYR A 617 -14.44 -17.76 13.09
CA TYR A 617 -14.96 -18.96 13.75
C TYR A 617 -14.11 -20.24 13.52
N SER A 618 -12.82 -20.06 13.26
CA SER A 618 -11.88 -21.14 12.95
C SER A 618 -11.80 -22.19 14.06
N GLY A 619 -11.66 -23.45 13.65
CA GLY A 619 -11.26 -24.54 14.51
C GLY A 619 -9.77 -24.51 14.83
N HIS A 620 -9.28 -25.61 15.42
CA HIS A 620 -7.87 -25.84 15.69
C HIS A 620 -7.47 -27.29 15.45
N ILE A 621 -6.17 -27.48 15.22
CA ILE A 621 -5.55 -28.77 14.91
C ILE A 621 -4.62 -29.15 16.05
N GLN A 622 -4.70 -30.39 16.52
CA GLN A 622 -3.75 -30.95 17.48
C GLN A 622 -3.11 -32.21 16.90
N PRO A 623 -1.78 -32.37 16.96
CA PRO A 623 -1.15 -33.64 16.56
C PRO A 623 -1.65 -34.79 17.44
N ASP A 624 -1.99 -35.94 16.85
CA ASP A 624 -2.34 -37.12 17.64
C ASP A 624 -1.07 -37.90 18.04
N PRO A 625 -0.68 -37.91 19.33
CA PRO A 625 0.50 -38.66 19.77
C PRO A 625 0.38 -40.18 19.58
N ALA A 626 -0.83 -40.71 19.35
CA ALA A 626 -1.04 -42.12 19.06
C ALA A 626 -0.50 -42.52 17.67
N VAL A 627 -0.44 -41.59 16.71
CA VAL A 627 -0.02 -41.85 15.33
C VAL A 627 1.42 -41.36 15.12
N LYS A 628 2.39 -42.28 15.07
CA LYS A 628 3.82 -41.96 14.92
C LYS A 628 4.32 -41.91 13.47
N ASP A 629 3.51 -42.41 12.54
CA ASP A 629 3.87 -42.58 11.12
C ASP A 629 3.65 -41.29 10.29
N VAL A 630 3.24 -40.21 10.95
CA VAL A 630 2.93 -38.90 10.34
C VAL A 630 3.58 -37.79 11.17
N LYS A 631 4.18 -36.82 10.50
CA LYS A 631 4.75 -35.60 11.08
C LYS A 631 3.84 -34.41 10.79
N VAL A 632 3.36 -33.78 11.85
CA VAL A 632 2.55 -32.56 11.80
C VAL A 632 3.44 -31.36 12.11
N THR A 633 3.59 -30.44 11.15
CA THR A 633 4.40 -29.23 11.26
C THR A 633 3.48 -28.01 11.22
N PRO A 634 3.34 -27.25 12.32
CA PRO A 634 2.48 -26.07 12.34
C PRO A 634 2.96 -24.99 11.36
N LEU A 635 2.04 -24.45 10.56
CA LEU A 635 2.28 -23.35 9.62
C LEU A 635 1.75 -22.02 10.16
N ILE A 636 0.55 -22.03 10.75
CA ILE A 636 -0.11 -20.85 11.31
C ILE A 636 -0.55 -21.13 12.74
N ARG A 637 -0.26 -20.21 13.66
CA ARG A 637 -0.61 -20.31 15.07
C ARG A 637 -1.38 -19.08 15.56
N ALA A 638 -2.40 -19.34 16.37
CA ALA A 638 -3.09 -18.33 17.15
C ALA A 638 -2.17 -17.75 18.24
N SER A 639 -2.59 -16.63 18.82
CA SER A 639 -1.82 -15.98 19.88
C SER A 639 -1.71 -16.84 21.14
N SER A 640 -0.71 -16.56 21.97
CA SER A 640 -0.59 -17.13 23.32
C SER A 640 -1.69 -16.69 24.29
N HIS A 641 -2.55 -15.74 23.86
CA HIS A 641 -3.66 -15.18 24.62
C HIS A 641 -5.02 -15.49 23.95
N SER A 642 -5.11 -16.67 23.34
CA SER A 642 -6.33 -17.19 22.72
C SER A 642 -6.97 -18.25 23.62
N GLY A 643 -8.26 -18.50 23.45
CA GLY A 643 -8.97 -19.59 24.11
C GLY A 643 -9.93 -20.28 23.16
N VAL A 644 -10.76 -21.18 23.68
CA VAL A 644 -11.77 -21.90 22.89
C VAL A 644 -13.17 -21.61 23.41
N VAL A 645 -14.12 -21.51 22.49
CA VAL A 645 -15.55 -21.36 22.76
C VAL A 645 -16.26 -22.62 22.23
N PRO A 646 -16.97 -23.37 23.09
CA PRO A 646 -17.79 -24.48 22.65
C PRO A 646 -18.92 -24.03 21.72
N TYR A 647 -19.23 -24.83 20.69
CA TYR A 647 -20.22 -24.55 19.65
C TYR A 647 -21.57 -24.09 20.20
N ARG A 648 -22.06 -24.75 21.25
CA ARG A 648 -23.35 -24.41 21.88
C ARG A 648 -23.39 -23.00 22.49
N LYS A 649 -22.24 -22.46 22.91
CA LYS A 649 -22.15 -21.10 23.49
C LYS A 649 -22.06 -20.01 22.43
N LEU A 650 -21.85 -20.37 21.17
CA LEU A 650 -21.86 -19.43 20.04
C LEU A 650 -23.27 -18.94 19.71
N PHE A 651 -24.31 -19.56 20.26
CA PHE A 651 -25.71 -19.22 20.01
C PHE A 651 -26.39 -18.76 21.30
N ARG A 652 -27.16 -17.67 21.21
CA ARG A 652 -28.00 -17.16 22.32
C ARG A 652 -29.07 -18.18 22.70
N ASN A 653 -29.67 -18.82 21.70
CA ASN A 653 -30.57 -19.96 21.87
C ASN A 653 -30.10 -21.14 20.99
N PRO A 654 -29.49 -22.18 21.59
CA PRO A 654 -28.99 -23.33 20.85
C PRO A 654 -30.06 -24.12 20.07
N GLU A 655 -31.34 -24.02 20.47
CA GLU A 655 -32.44 -24.76 19.82
C GLU A 655 -32.89 -24.14 18.48
N LEU A 656 -32.64 -22.84 18.29
CA LEU A 656 -32.96 -22.13 17.06
C LEU A 656 -31.93 -22.36 15.94
N GLY A 657 -30.80 -23.02 16.25
CA GLY A 657 -29.72 -23.28 15.30
C GLY A 657 -29.06 -22.01 14.76
N PHE A 658 -28.41 -22.14 13.60
CA PHE A 658 -27.70 -21.05 12.95
C PHE A 658 -28.65 -20.02 12.30
N ILE A 659 -28.87 -18.92 13.01
CA ILE A 659 -29.50 -17.70 12.50
C ILE A 659 -28.54 -16.55 12.84
N PRO A 660 -28.19 -15.64 11.91
CA PRO A 660 -27.23 -14.57 12.18
C PRO A 660 -27.56 -13.72 13.42
N GLN A 661 -28.85 -13.48 13.69
CA GLN A 661 -29.33 -12.74 14.87
C GLN A 661 -29.23 -13.54 16.17
N ASN A 662 -29.08 -14.85 16.09
CA ASN A 662 -28.94 -15.77 17.21
C ASN A 662 -27.46 -15.98 17.61
N LEU A 663 -26.51 -15.47 16.83
CA LEU A 663 -25.09 -15.54 17.18
C LEU A 663 -24.80 -14.70 18.42
N ASN A 664 -24.04 -15.27 19.34
CA ASN A 664 -23.50 -14.57 20.48
C ASN A 664 -22.18 -13.90 20.08
N THR A 665 -22.13 -12.58 20.16
CA THR A 665 -20.99 -11.76 19.74
C THR A 665 -19.94 -11.58 20.84
N GLU A 666 -20.36 -11.68 22.10
CA GLU A 666 -19.49 -11.61 23.27
C GLU A 666 -19.53 -12.95 24.00
N THR A 667 -18.44 -13.69 23.91
CA THR A 667 -18.36 -15.06 24.42
C THR A 667 -17.43 -15.13 25.61
N ASP A 668 -17.91 -15.64 26.73
CA ASP A 668 -17.05 -15.93 27.87
C ASP A 668 -16.21 -17.19 27.59
N PHE A 669 -14.90 -16.99 27.38
CA PHE A 669 -13.90 -18.04 27.27
C PHE A 669 -12.68 -17.77 28.16
N GLU A 670 -12.05 -18.85 28.58
CA GLU A 670 -10.81 -18.82 29.35
C GLU A 670 -9.61 -18.73 28.40
N ILE A 671 -8.70 -17.80 28.69
CA ILE A 671 -7.46 -17.64 27.92
C ILE A 671 -6.53 -18.79 28.27
N THR A 672 -6.10 -19.53 27.25
CA THR A 672 -5.16 -20.65 27.38
C THR A 672 -3.77 -20.16 26.97
N SER A 673 -2.74 -20.46 27.76
CA SER A 673 -1.36 -20.00 27.50
C SER A 673 -0.64 -20.75 26.36
N LEU A 674 -1.35 -21.64 25.65
CA LEU A 674 -0.82 -22.44 24.55
C LEU A 674 -1.35 -21.91 23.20
N PRO A 675 -0.48 -21.65 22.21
CA PRO A 675 -0.91 -21.19 20.90
C PRO A 675 -1.57 -22.32 20.12
N TYR A 676 -2.86 -22.15 19.79
CA TYR A 676 -3.62 -23.10 18.96
C TYR A 676 -3.10 -23.11 17.52
N ILE A 677 -3.05 -24.29 16.89
CA ILE A 677 -2.60 -24.43 15.49
C ILE A 677 -3.81 -24.29 14.58
N LEU A 678 -3.78 -23.30 13.69
CA LEU A 678 -4.87 -23.02 12.74
C LEU A 678 -4.61 -23.67 11.37
N ALA A 679 -3.34 -23.84 11.01
CA ALA A 679 -2.95 -24.58 9.81
C ALA A 679 -1.66 -25.38 10.03
N ALA A 680 -1.56 -26.56 9.43
CA ALA A 680 -0.41 -27.44 9.55
C ALA A 680 -0.09 -28.20 8.26
N GLU A 681 1.20 -28.43 8.01
CA GLU A 681 1.69 -29.39 7.03
C GLU A 681 1.74 -30.78 7.66
N ILE A 682 1.19 -31.76 6.97
CA ILE A 682 1.09 -33.16 7.38
C ILE A 682 1.84 -34.01 6.36
N ARG A 683 2.91 -34.68 6.80
CA ARG A 683 3.73 -35.55 5.95
C ARG A 683 3.90 -36.92 6.57
N SER A 684 3.84 -37.97 5.76
CA SER A 684 4.23 -39.32 6.24
C SER A 684 5.73 -39.38 6.55
N THR A 685 6.11 -40.07 7.63
CA THR A 685 7.50 -40.30 8.04
C THR A 685 8.08 -41.60 7.49
N ARG A 686 7.25 -42.44 6.87
CA ARG A 686 7.60 -43.78 6.39
C ARG A 686 7.81 -43.78 4.87
N THR A 687 8.94 -44.32 4.42
CA THR A 687 9.31 -44.44 3.00
C THR A 687 8.78 -45.73 2.35
N ASP A 688 8.27 -46.67 3.14
CA ASP A 688 7.83 -48.02 2.74
C ASP A 688 6.32 -48.13 2.44
N ARG A 689 5.55 -47.07 2.72
CA ARG A 689 4.12 -46.98 2.38
C ARG A 689 3.85 -45.75 1.51
N LYS A 690 2.79 -45.87 0.71
CA LYS A 690 1.91 -44.80 0.24
C LYS A 690 2.02 -43.53 1.11
N GLY A 691 2.56 -42.44 0.55
CA GLY A 691 2.97 -41.25 1.30
C GLY A 691 1.84 -40.24 1.47
N ILE A 692 1.73 -39.57 2.61
CA ILE A 692 0.78 -38.46 2.82
C ILE A 692 1.51 -37.14 2.61
N ARG A 693 0.93 -36.22 1.83
CA ARG A 693 1.42 -34.84 1.65
C ARG A 693 0.24 -33.88 1.64
N VAL A 694 -0.12 -33.38 2.81
CA VAL A 694 -1.33 -32.57 3.02
C VAL A 694 -0.99 -31.26 3.72
N ILE A 695 -1.64 -30.17 3.30
CA ILE A 695 -1.74 -28.95 4.12
C ILE A 695 -3.19 -28.86 4.59
N LEU A 696 -3.40 -28.90 5.91
CA LEU A 696 -4.72 -28.81 6.54
C LEU A 696 -4.88 -27.42 7.17
N THR A 697 -6.01 -26.77 6.89
CA THR A 697 -6.38 -25.45 7.42
C THR A 697 -7.76 -25.52 8.06
N ALA A 698 -7.89 -24.99 9.27
CA ALA A 698 -9.08 -25.12 10.11
C ALA A 698 -10.14 -24.02 9.91
N ASP A 699 -10.22 -23.47 8.70
CA ASP A 699 -11.16 -22.41 8.35
C ASP A 699 -11.45 -22.42 6.83
N THR A 700 -12.73 -22.38 6.46
CA THR A 700 -13.18 -22.32 5.06
C THR A 700 -13.66 -20.93 4.66
N ASP A 701 -13.89 -20.02 5.62
CA ASP A 701 -14.24 -18.64 5.35
C ASP A 701 -13.09 -17.85 4.70
N LEU A 702 -11.88 -18.42 4.63
CA LEU A 702 -10.80 -17.97 3.73
C LEU A 702 -11.23 -17.84 2.25
N PHE A 703 -12.28 -18.57 1.85
CA PHE A 703 -12.88 -18.53 0.52
C PHE A 703 -13.97 -17.46 0.35
N PHE A 704 -14.23 -16.65 1.37
CA PHE A 704 -15.25 -15.60 1.32
C PHE A 704 -14.98 -14.59 0.20
N GLU A 705 -16.01 -14.37 -0.63
CA GLU A 705 -15.93 -13.47 -1.80
C GLU A 705 -15.57 -12.03 -1.41
N GLY A 706 -15.95 -11.61 -0.20
CA GLY A 706 -15.62 -10.29 0.32
C GLY A 706 -14.11 -10.03 0.40
N PHE A 707 -13.27 -11.06 0.60
CA PHE A 707 -11.82 -10.87 0.54
C PHE A 707 -11.34 -10.50 -0.86
N VAL A 708 -11.95 -11.06 -1.90
CA VAL A 708 -11.58 -10.74 -3.30
C VAL A 708 -12.02 -9.33 -3.64
N GLN A 709 -13.22 -8.93 -3.21
CA GLN A 709 -13.71 -7.57 -3.40
C GLN A 709 -12.86 -6.55 -2.64
N MET A 710 -12.57 -6.80 -1.36
CA MET A 710 -11.68 -5.97 -0.54
C MET A 710 -10.31 -5.81 -1.19
N ARG A 711 -9.70 -6.91 -1.65
CA ARG A 711 -8.41 -6.86 -2.36
C ARG A 711 -8.50 -6.07 -3.66
N SER A 712 -9.52 -6.31 -4.49
CA SER A 712 -9.69 -5.61 -5.76
C SER A 712 -9.86 -4.09 -5.59
N ALA A 713 -10.53 -3.68 -4.50
CA ALA A 713 -10.68 -2.29 -4.12
C ALA A 713 -9.39 -1.67 -3.54
N GLY A 714 -8.31 -2.42 -3.32
CA GLY A 714 -7.10 -1.93 -2.62
C GLY A 714 -7.28 -1.83 -1.11
N GLY A 715 -8.05 -2.75 -0.54
CA GLY A 715 -8.41 -2.79 0.88
C GLY A 715 -9.58 -1.88 1.24
N MET A 716 -9.96 -1.89 2.51
CA MET A 716 -10.85 -0.88 3.10
C MET A 716 -10.04 0.30 3.68
N GLY A 717 -8.99 0.72 2.96
CA GLY A 717 -7.88 1.53 3.47
C GLY A 717 -6.73 0.65 4.00
N SER A 718 -5.58 1.27 4.25
CA SER A 718 -4.31 0.58 4.55
C SER A 718 -4.27 -0.22 5.86
N ASP A 719 -5.33 -0.21 6.67
CA ASP A 719 -5.41 -0.93 7.94
C ASP A 719 -6.03 -2.35 7.80
N ALA A 720 -6.71 -2.63 6.68
CA ALA A 720 -7.53 -3.83 6.48
C ALA A 720 -7.13 -4.66 5.23
N ASP A 721 -5.85 -4.65 4.86
CA ASP A 721 -5.31 -5.55 3.84
C ASP A 721 -5.04 -6.91 4.46
N PHE A 722 -5.85 -7.91 4.10
CA PHE A 722 -5.72 -9.28 4.57
C PHE A 722 -5.07 -10.17 3.51
N ASP A 723 -4.08 -10.95 3.93
CA ASP A 723 -3.35 -11.88 3.07
C ASP A 723 -4.06 -13.24 2.88
N ASN A 724 -5.33 -13.34 3.24
CA ASN A 724 -6.12 -14.59 3.17
C ASN A 724 -6.06 -15.24 1.78
N ILE A 725 -6.23 -14.45 0.71
CA ILE A 725 -6.16 -14.97 -0.66
C ILE A 725 -4.72 -15.35 -1.03
N ASN A 726 -3.74 -14.54 -0.61
CA ASN A 726 -2.32 -14.81 -0.86
C ASN A 726 -1.91 -16.14 -0.22
N TYR A 727 -2.41 -16.44 0.97
CA TYR A 727 -2.22 -17.73 1.63
C TYR A 727 -2.79 -18.89 0.82
N VAL A 728 -4.04 -18.81 0.36
CA VAL A 728 -4.64 -19.89 -0.46
C VAL A 728 -3.81 -20.12 -1.74
N LEU A 729 -3.45 -19.05 -2.46
CA LEU A 729 -2.61 -19.16 -3.66
C LEU A 729 -1.22 -19.74 -3.34
N ASN A 730 -0.59 -19.28 -2.26
CA ASN A 730 0.71 -19.77 -1.82
C ASN A 730 0.69 -21.27 -1.50
N VAL A 731 -0.36 -21.76 -0.82
CA VAL A 731 -0.56 -23.17 -0.48
C VAL A 731 -0.68 -24.02 -1.74
N MET A 732 -1.48 -23.59 -2.73
CA MET A 732 -1.65 -24.32 -3.98
C MET A 732 -0.34 -24.41 -4.77
N GLU A 733 0.39 -23.30 -4.89
CA GLU A 733 1.72 -23.27 -5.51
C GLU A 733 2.73 -24.14 -4.77
N ARG A 734 2.61 -24.24 -3.44
CA ARG A 734 3.56 -24.97 -2.59
C ARG A 734 3.40 -26.46 -2.80
N LEU A 735 2.15 -26.90 -2.84
CA LEU A 735 1.80 -28.27 -3.15
C LEU A 735 2.16 -28.62 -4.60
N GLY A 736 1.92 -27.69 -5.53
CA GLY A 736 2.27 -27.83 -6.94
C GLY A 736 3.78 -27.79 -7.24
N GLY A 737 4.62 -27.38 -6.29
CA GLY A 737 6.07 -27.27 -6.49
C GLY A 737 6.50 -26.05 -7.32
N GLU A 738 5.70 -24.98 -7.30
CA GLU A 738 5.90 -23.75 -8.07
C GLU A 738 6.52 -22.66 -7.18
N GLU A 739 7.83 -22.72 -6.92
CA GLU A 739 8.46 -21.81 -5.93
C GLU A 739 8.81 -20.41 -6.46
N ARG A 740 8.62 -20.18 -7.76
CA ARG A 740 9.11 -18.98 -8.46
C ARG A 740 8.31 -17.71 -8.13
N PHE A 741 7.06 -17.83 -7.72
CA PHE A 741 6.16 -16.70 -7.50
C PHE A 741 6.19 -16.12 -6.08
N TYR A 742 6.80 -16.83 -5.12
CA TYR A 742 6.79 -16.42 -3.71
C TYR A 742 7.52 -15.11 -3.46
N ALA A 743 8.75 -14.98 -3.96
CA ALA A 743 9.54 -13.77 -3.79
C ALA A 743 8.86 -12.56 -4.45
N ILE A 744 8.26 -12.77 -5.63
CA ILE A 744 7.57 -11.73 -6.41
C ILE A 744 6.30 -11.26 -5.68
N ARG A 745 5.52 -12.18 -5.09
CA ARG A 745 4.31 -11.83 -4.33
C ARG A 745 4.63 -11.06 -3.03
N LYS A 746 5.80 -11.32 -2.43
CA LYS A 746 6.31 -10.58 -1.25
C LYS A 746 6.74 -9.15 -1.60
N HIS A 747 6.99 -8.85 -2.86
CA HIS A 747 7.44 -7.54 -3.33
C HIS A 747 6.26 -6.54 -3.37
N GLN A 748 5.75 -6.19 -2.19
CA GLN A 748 4.62 -5.30 -1.99
C GLN A 748 5.02 -4.04 -1.22
N PRO A 749 4.39 -2.89 -1.52
CA PRO A 749 4.62 -1.68 -0.74
C PRO A 749 4.36 -1.91 0.75
N ILE A 750 5.32 -1.51 1.59
CA ILE A 750 5.07 -1.34 3.02
C ILE A 750 4.61 0.10 3.20
N HIS A 751 3.34 0.28 3.58
CA HIS A 751 2.83 1.61 3.89
C HIS A 751 3.44 2.07 5.22
N ARG A 752 4.44 2.96 5.15
CA ARG A 752 5.06 3.55 6.32
C ARG A 752 4.22 4.72 6.83
N LYS A 753 3.49 4.46 7.91
CA LYS A 753 2.47 5.36 8.45
C LYS A 753 3.02 6.28 9.54
N LEU A 754 2.21 7.24 9.96
CA LEU A 754 2.54 8.13 11.07
C LEU A 754 2.30 7.38 12.39
N GLU A 755 3.24 6.51 12.78
CA GLU A 755 3.17 5.64 13.97
C GLU A 755 2.73 6.38 15.23
N THR A 756 3.22 7.61 15.43
CA THR A 756 2.85 8.43 16.58
C THR A 756 1.34 8.74 16.60
N ILE A 757 0.74 9.01 15.43
CA ILE A 757 -0.70 9.27 15.33
C ILE A 757 -1.50 7.99 15.55
N GLU A 758 -1.00 6.85 15.06
CA GLU A 758 -1.63 5.56 15.29
C GLU A 758 -1.60 5.15 16.76
N GLN A 759 -0.48 5.36 17.44
CA GLN A 759 -0.38 5.12 18.89
C GLN A 759 -1.39 5.96 19.66
N PHE A 760 -1.54 7.25 19.35
CA PHE A 760 -2.56 8.10 19.96
C PHE A 760 -3.96 7.58 19.65
N ARG A 761 -4.24 7.28 18.37
CA ARG A 761 -5.54 6.74 17.96
C ARG A 761 -5.88 5.45 18.69
N ASN A 762 -4.91 4.55 18.86
CA ASN A 762 -5.06 3.29 19.57
C ASN A 762 -5.25 3.47 21.07
N GLN A 763 -4.53 4.41 21.70
CA GLN A 763 -4.72 4.72 23.11
C GLN A 763 -6.11 5.28 23.37
N PHE A 764 -6.53 6.27 22.59
CA PHE A 764 -7.86 6.85 22.70
C PHE A 764 -8.96 5.85 22.35
N GLN A 765 -8.73 4.96 21.37
CA GLN A 765 -9.66 3.87 21.09
C GLN A 765 -9.81 2.96 22.31
N LYS A 766 -8.73 2.61 23.02
CA LYS A 766 -8.83 1.82 24.27
C LYS A 766 -9.62 2.55 25.36
N GLU A 767 -9.41 3.86 25.51
CA GLU A 767 -10.17 4.68 26.46
C GLU A 767 -11.65 4.75 26.08
N PHE A 768 -11.95 4.92 24.80
CA PHE A 768 -13.30 4.90 24.25
C PHE A 768 -13.97 3.54 24.46
N ASP A 769 -13.31 2.44 24.10
CA ASP A 769 -13.83 1.08 24.26
C ASP A 769 -14.09 0.76 25.74
N ALA A 770 -13.25 1.25 26.66
CA ALA A 770 -13.46 1.10 28.11
C ALA A 770 -14.70 1.85 28.60
N GLN A 771 -14.90 3.10 28.15
CA GLN A 771 -16.08 3.91 28.49
C GLN A 771 -17.35 3.35 27.87
N GLU A 772 -17.29 2.90 26.61
CA GLU A 772 -18.41 2.24 25.95
C GLU A 772 -18.81 0.97 26.70
N LYS A 773 -17.83 0.15 27.12
CA LYS A 773 -18.10 -1.04 27.93
C LYS A 773 -18.74 -0.71 29.27
N GLU A 774 -18.30 0.36 29.93
CA GLU A 774 -18.92 0.84 31.17
C GLU A 774 -20.37 1.25 30.95
N LEU A 775 -20.66 2.01 29.88
CA LEU A 775 -22.03 2.40 29.51
C LEU A 775 -22.90 1.20 29.16
N MET A 776 -22.39 0.21 28.42
CA MET A 776 -23.12 -1.01 28.10
C MET A 776 -23.39 -1.86 29.34
N GLY A 777 -22.45 -1.93 30.29
CA GLY A 777 -22.65 -2.59 31.58
C GLY A 777 -23.77 -1.96 32.42
N GLN A 778 -24.10 -0.67 32.22
CA GLN A 778 -25.27 -0.04 32.84
C GLN A 778 -26.59 -0.60 32.29
N ILE A 779 -26.62 -1.05 31.03
CA ILE A 779 -27.80 -1.70 30.44
C ILE A 779 -28.00 -3.07 31.09
N GLU A 780 -26.94 -3.88 31.17
CA GLU A 780 -27.00 -5.22 31.77
C GLU A 780 -27.42 -5.17 33.24
N THR A 781 -26.76 -4.32 34.03
CA THR A 781 -27.12 -4.15 35.46
C THR A 781 -28.57 -3.69 35.61
N ARG A 782 -29.05 -2.77 34.77
CA ARG A 782 -30.44 -2.33 34.82
C ARG A 782 -31.43 -3.40 34.36
N GLN A 783 -31.07 -4.21 33.38
CA GLN A 783 -31.86 -5.35 32.95
C GLN A 783 -31.98 -6.38 34.09
N ASP A 784 -30.87 -6.73 34.74
CA ASP A 784 -30.86 -7.63 35.90
C ASP A 784 -31.71 -7.11 37.06
N GLU A 785 -31.68 -5.80 37.34
CA GLU A 785 -32.53 -5.16 38.34
C GLU A 785 -34.02 -5.28 37.99
N LEU A 786 -34.39 -5.00 36.73
CA LEU A 786 -35.78 -5.10 36.25
C LEU A 786 -36.29 -6.54 36.27
N GLU A 787 -35.45 -7.51 35.90
CA GLU A 787 -35.77 -8.94 36.00
C GLU A 787 -35.97 -9.38 37.46
N LYS A 788 -35.10 -8.93 38.38
CA LYS A 788 -35.28 -9.18 39.82
C LYS A 788 -36.57 -8.56 40.37
N GLU A 789 -36.90 -7.33 39.97
CA GLU A 789 -38.15 -6.68 40.35
C GLU A 789 -39.39 -7.44 39.83
N LEU A 790 -39.35 -7.89 38.57
CA LEU A 790 -40.43 -8.67 37.96
C LEU A 790 -40.61 -10.02 38.67
N ASN A 791 -39.51 -10.73 38.92
CA ASN A 791 -39.51 -12.00 39.65
C ASN A 791 -40.04 -11.85 41.09
N ALA A 792 -39.70 -10.75 41.77
CA ALA A 792 -40.23 -10.45 43.11
C ALA A 792 -41.75 -10.17 43.10
N ARG A 793 -42.26 -9.47 42.07
CA ARG A 793 -43.71 -9.24 41.89
C ARG A 793 -44.45 -10.57 41.65
N VAL A 794 -43.90 -11.46 40.82
CA VAL A 794 -44.45 -12.80 40.57
C VAL A 794 -44.39 -13.67 41.84
N ALA A 795 -43.33 -13.59 42.63
CA ALA A 795 -43.22 -14.33 43.89
C ALA A 795 -44.29 -13.91 44.91
N LYS A 796 -44.55 -12.60 45.06
CA LYS A 796 -45.64 -12.09 45.91
C LYS A 796 -47.01 -12.58 45.46
N LEU A 797 -47.26 -12.60 44.15
CA LEU A 797 -48.50 -13.14 43.59
C LEU A 797 -48.64 -14.63 43.96
N ASN A 798 -47.56 -15.41 43.85
CA ASN A 798 -47.55 -16.83 44.24
C ASN A 798 -47.80 -17.05 45.74
N GLU A 799 -47.38 -16.12 46.61
CA GLU A 799 -47.73 -16.16 48.05
C GLU A 799 -49.22 -15.87 48.30
N GLN A 800 -49.83 -14.93 47.56
CA GLN A 800 -51.27 -14.62 47.65
C GLN A 800 -52.16 -15.78 47.17
N ILE A 801 -51.67 -16.56 46.20
CA ILE A 801 -52.32 -17.81 45.78
C ILE A 801 -52.28 -18.85 46.91
N ARG A 802 -51.17 -18.94 47.63
CA ARG A 802 -51.00 -19.88 48.76
C ARG A 802 -51.81 -19.50 49.99
N SER A 803 -52.06 -18.21 50.23
CA SER A 803 -52.88 -17.72 51.34
C SER A 803 -54.39 -17.85 51.09
N GLY A 804 -54.81 -18.22 49.87
CA GLY A 804 -56.22 -18.42 49.51
C GLY A 804 -56.99 -17.13 49.22
N GLU A 805 -56.30 -16.02 48.98
CA GLU A 805 -56.90 -14.70 48.69
C GLU A 805 -57.37 -14.55 47.23
N LEU A 806 -56.96 -15.44 46.31
CA LEU A 806 -57.30 -15.42 44.87
C LEU A 806 -57.70 -16.81 44.34
N SER A 807 -58.67 -16.86 43.43
CA SER A 807 -59.04 -18.06 42.66
C SER A 807 -57.95 -18.44 41.65
N GLN A 808 -57.77 -19.74 41.35
CA GLN A 808 -56.72 -20.21 40.42
C GLN A 808 -56.79 -19.57 39.02
N ASN A 809 -58.00 -19.38 38.47
CA ASN A 809 -58.16 -18.78 37.14
C ASN A 809 -57.85 -17.27 37.13
N GLU A 810 -58.26 -16.54 38.18
CA GLU A 810 -57.97 -15.10 38.32
C GLU A 810 -56.46 -14.87 38.55
N ALA A 811 -55.80 -15.80 39.24
CA ALA A 811 -54.37 -15.75 39.47
C ALA A 811 -53.54 -15.98 38.20
N GLU A 812 -53.98 -16.89 37.31
CA GLU A 812 -53.32 -17.12 36.02
C GLU A 812 -53.45 -15.91 35.08
N GLU A 813 -54.65 -15.32 34.95
CA GLU A 813 -54.84 -14.08 34.17
C GLU A 813 -54.01 -12.91 34.72
N THR A 814 -53.97 -12.76 36.04
CA THR A 814 -53.17 -11.70 36.69
C THR A 814 -51.67 -11.91 36.49
N ARG A 815 -51.21 -13.16 36.44
CA ARG A 815 -49.81 -13.51 36.18
C ARG A 815 -49.41 -13.21 34.74
N GLU A 816 -50.23 -13.58 33.76
CA GLU A 816 -49.97 -13.25 32.34
C GLU A 816 -49.99 -11.73 32.09
N TRP A 817 -50.92 -11.02 32.74
CA TRP A 817 -50.96 -9.56 32.70
C TRP A 817 -49.70 -8.93 33.33
N LEU A 818 -49.25 -9.41 34.50
CA LEU A 818 -48.03 -8.92 35.16
C LEU A 818 -46.77 -9.17 34.33
N LEU A 819 -46.66 -10.34 33.71
CA LEU A 819 -45.52 -10.68 32.85
C LEU A 819 -45.50 -9.83 31.58
N SER A 820 -46.66 -9.65 30.91
CA SER A 820 -46.74 -8.84 29.70
C SER A 820 -46.48 -7.35 29.95
N VAL A 821 -47.05 -6.78 31.02
CA VAL A 821 -46.81 -5.39 31.42
C VAL A 821 -45.36 -5.19 31.86
N GLY A 822 -44.82 -6.10 32.68
CA GLY A 822 -43.44 -6.06 33.14
C GLY A 822 -42.42 -6.15 31.99
N GLN A 823 -42.64 -7.05 31.03
CA GLN A 823 -41.80 -7.15 29.84
C GLN A 823 -41.87 -5.89 28.96
N SER A 824 -43.06 -5.30 28.80
CA SER A 824 -43.21 -4.03 28.05
C SER A 824 -42.52 -2.86 28.77
N GLU A 825 -42.63 -2.75 30.09
CA GLU A 825 -41.92 -1.72 30.88
C GLU A 825 -40.40 -1.88 30.79
N MET A 826 -39.92 -3.12 30.87
CA MET A 826 -38.51 -3.46 30.72
C MET A 826 -38.00 -3.06 29.33
N GLN A 827 -38.71 -3.47 28.27
CA GLN A 827 -38.36 -3.08 26.89
C GLN A 827 -38.33 -1.56 26.69
N LYS A 828 -39.32 -0.83 27.20
CA LYS A 828 -39.36 0.65 27.09
C LYS A 828 -38.21 1.31 27.85
N THR A 829 -37.86 0.78 29.02
CA THR A 829 -36.78 1.32 29.86
C THR A 829 -35.43 1.07 29.22
N ILE A 830 -35.18 -0.16 28.79
CA ILE A 830 -33.97 -0.53 28.05
C ILE A 830 -33.87 0.32 26.78
N ALA A 831 -34.91 0.43 25.97
CA ALA A 831 -34.89 1.23 24.74
C ALA A 831 -34.54 2.72 24.98
N ARG A 832 -35.05 3.33 26.06
CA ARG A 832 -34.69 4.71 26.45
C ARG A 832 -33.23 4.82 26.86
N LEU A 833 -32.74 3.88 27.67
CA LEU A 833 -31.34 3.81 28.07
C LEU A 833 -30.42 3.61 26.88
N THR A 834 -30.72 2.68 25.98
CA THR A 834 -29.98 2.45 24.74
C THR A 834 -29.91 3.72 23.89
N THR A 835 -31.02 4.45 23.77
CA THR A 835 -31.06 5.73 23.02
C THR A 835 -30.18 6.81 23.67
N ASN A 836 -30.15 6.89 24.99
CA ASN A 836 -29.31 7.86 25.71
C ASN A 836 -27.83 7.52 25.59
N ILE A 837 -27.48 6.26 25.81
CA ILE A 837 -26.11 5.75 25.64
C ILE A 837 -25.64 5.99 24.21
N GLN A 838 -26.48 5.72 23.22
CA GLN A 838 -26.12 5.95 21.81
C GLN A 838 -25.81 7.44 21.53
N LYS A 839 -26.54 8.37 22.14
CA LYS A 839 -26.22 9.81 22.05
C LYS A 839 -24.93 10.18 22.76
N GLU A 840 -24.60 9.52 23.88
CA GLU A 840 -23.33 9.72 24.56
C GLU A 840 -22.16 9.17 23.73
N VAL A 841 -22.31 7.97 23.14
CA VAL A 841 -21.36 7.38 22.21
C VAL A 841 -21.10 8.31 21.02
N GLU A 842 -22.14 8.88 20.42
CA GLU A 842 -21.99 9.88 19.33
C GLU A 842 -21.27 11.16 19.78
N ARG A 843 -21.47 11.61 21.02
CA ARG A 843 -20.75 12.77 21.58
C ARG A 843 -19.28 12.44 21.82
N MET A 844 -19.01 11.28 22.41
CA MET A 844 -17.64 10.79 22.64
C MET A 844 -16.89 10.66 21.31
N GLU A 845 -17.54 10.14 20.26
CA GLU A 845 -16.94 10.04 18.93
C GLU A 845 -16.59 11.42 18.34
N LYS A 846 -17.47 12.42 18.48
CA LYS A 846 -17.19 13.80 18.06
C LYS A 846 -16.05 14.44 18.85
N ASP A 847 -16.02 14.22 20.16
CA ASP A 847 -14.96 14.72 21.03
C ASP A 847 -13.61 14.07 20.67
N PHE A 848 -13.61 12.76 20.41
CA PHE A 848 -12.46 12.01 19.92
C PHE A 848 -11.91 12.57 18.60
N GLN A 849 -12.78 12.80 17.59
CA GLN A 849 -12.36 13.42 16.33
C GLN A 849 -11.76 14.81 16.55
N THR A 850 -12.35 15.60 17.46
CA THR A 850 -11.87 16.94 17.79
C THR A 850 -10.49 16.90 18.47
N GLN A 851 -10.27 15.94 19.36
CA GLN A 851 -8.97 15.75 20.02
C GLN A 851 -7.90 15.29 19.04
N ILE A 852 -8.21 14.37 18.12
CA ILE A 852 -7.29 13.98 17.04
C ILE A 852 -6.89 15.20 16.22
N LEU A 853 -7.86 16.03 15.80
CA LEU A 853 -7.58 17.24 15.03
C LEU A 853 -6.71 18.23 15.81
N LYS A 854 -6.94 18.37 17.12
CA LYS A 854 -6.12 19.23 17.99
C LYS A 854 -4.67 18.75 18.04
N ILE A 855 -4.45 17.46 18.30
CA ILE A 855 -3.11 16.85 18.33
C ILE A 855 -2.42 16.97 16.96
N GLN A 856 -3.15 16.71 15.88
CA GLN A 856 -2.63 16.90 14.52
C GLN A 856 -2.20 18.33 14.28
N ASN A 857 -3.01 19.32 14.68
CA ASN A 857 -2.67 20.74 14.52
C ASN A 857 -1.48 21.17 15.41
N GLU A 858 -1.37 20.65 16.63
CA GLU A 858 -0.20 20.88 17.50
C GLU A 858 1.08 20.31 16.86
N ARG A 859 1.02 19.09 16.31
CA ARG A 859 2.14 18.45 15.61
C ARG A 859 2.50 19.17 14.31
N LYS A 860 1.51 19.63 13.53
CA LYS A 860 1.71 20.52 12.35
C LYS A 860 2.49 21.77 12.74
N LEU A 861 2.06 22.43 13.80
CA LEU A 861 2.66 23.68 14.26
C LEU A 861 4.11 23.46 14.71
N LEU A 862 4.38 22.38 15.45
CA LEU A 862 5.74 22.00 15.83
C LEU A 862 6.62 21.65 14.62
N ALA A 863 6.10 20.86 13.68
CA ALA A 863 6.80 20.48 12.46
C ALA A 863 7.20 21.68 11.58
N VAL A 864 6.40 22.76 11.61
CA VAL A 864 6.66 23.98 10.83
C VAL A 864 7.58 24.97 11.56
N LEU A 865 7.32 25.23 12.86
CA LEU A 865 8.00 26.30 13.60
C LEU A 865 9.32 25.86 14.26
N LEU A 866 9.53 24.57 14.53
CA LEU A 866 10.75 24.10 15.19
C LEU A 866 11.97 24.13 14.26
N PRO A 867 11.90 23.68 13.00
CA PRO A 867 13.05 23.69 12.08
C PRO A 867 13.73 25.05 11.88
N PRO A 868 13.02 26.18 11.70
CA PRO A 868 13.64 27.49 11.49
C PRO A 868 14.30 28.08 12.75
N ILE A 869 14.07 27.51 13.94
CA ILE A 869 14.72 27.96 15.18
C ILE A 869 16.19 27.57 15.22
N LEU A 870 16.57 26.39 14.72
CA LEU A 870 17.96 25.95 14.70
C LEU A 870 18.90 26.89 13.91
N PRO A 871 18.58 27.34 12.68
CA PRO A 871 19.43 28.28 11.96
C PRO A 871 19.40 29.67 12.59
N LEU A 872 18.29 30.11 13.19
CA LEU A 872 18.24 31.34 14.00
C LEU A 872 19.17 31.27 15.20
N PHE A 873 19.23 30.13 15.88
CA PHE A 873 20.12 29.91 17.02
C PHE A 873 21.59 29.96 16.60
N ILE A 874 21.95 29.31 15.49
CA ILE A 874 23.30 29.39 14.91
C ILE A 874 23.62 30.85 14.54
N ALA A 875 22.68 31.57 13.92
CA ALA A 875 22.84 32.98 13.59
C ALA A 875 23.14 33.85 14.82
N LEU A 876 22.41 33.61 15.91
CA LEU A 876 22.59 34.29 17.17
C LEU A 876 23.96 34.00 17.79
N LEU A 877 24.40 32.73 17.78
CA LEU A 877 25.72 32.34 18.27
C LEU A 877 26.85 33.01 17.48
N VAL A 878 26.75 33.02 16.16
CA VAL A 878 27.75 33.67 15.29
C VAL A 878 27.74 35.18 15.51
N PHE A 879 26.57 35.80 15.67
CA PHE A 879 26.46 37.22 15.99
C PHE A 879 27.10 37.57 17.33
N ILE A 880 26.86 36.77 18.38
CA ILE A 880 27.47 36.96 19.70
C ILE A 880 28.99 36.78 19.61
N TYR A 881 29.45 35.72 18.95
CA TYR A 881 30.88 35.46 18.74
C TYR A 881 31.57 36.63 18.03
N ARG A 882 30.95 37.16 16.97
CA ARG A 882 31.48 38.32 16.23
C ARG A 882 31.53 39.58 17.09
N LYS A 883 30.44 39.89 17.80
CA LYS A 883 30.38 41.05 18.70
C LYS A 883 31.43 40.98 19.81
N ASN A 884 31.78 39.77 20.26
CA ASN A 884 32.85 39.54 21.22
C ASN A 884 34.23 39.73 20.58
N GLN A 885 34.45 39.24 19.36
CA GLN A 885 35.69 39.47 18.60
C GLN A 885 35.94 40.95 18.30
N GLU A 886 34.89 41.71 17.94
CA GLU A 886 34.99 43.18 17.74
C GLU A 886 35.41 43.93 19.01
N ARG A 887 35.20 43.35 20.21
CA ARG A 887 35.65 43.92 21.50
C ARG A 887 37.11 43.60 21.82
N ILE A 888 37.71 42.58 21.20
CA ILE A 888 39.10 42.18 21.40
C ILE A 888 39.98 43.12 20.55
N GLY A 889 40.47 44.21 21.15
CA GLY A 889 41.33 45.20 20.49
C GLY A 889 40.92 46.67 20.68
N ILE A 890 39.77 46.93 21.30
CA ILE A 890 39.32 48.29 21.64
C ILE A 890 39.80 48.63 23.05
N SER A 891 40.55 49.74 23.20
CA SER A 891 40.97 50.23 24.52
C SER A 891 39.75 50.60 25.38
N ALA A 892 39.81 50.28 26.68
CA ALA A 892 38.68 50.40 27.61
C ALA A 892 38.00 51.79 27.65
N GLY A 893 38.71 52.85 27.24
CA GLY A 893 38.18 54.22 27.15
C GLY A 893 37.32 54.53 25.90
N ARG A 894 37.28 53.67 24.89
CA ARG A 894 36.45 53.85 23.67
C ARG A 894 35.16 53.01 23.67
N LEU A 895 34.96 52.17 24.68
CA LEU A 895 33.72 51.42 24.86
C LEU A 895 32.66 52.37 25.44
N ARG A 896 31.66 52.75 24.64
CA ARG A 896 30.44 53.38 25.17
C ARG A 896 29.82 52.40 26.16
N LYS A 897 29.75 52.78 27.44
CA LYS A 897 29.00 52.03 28.46
C LYS A 897 27.54 51.94 28.02
N PRO A 898 26.87 50.80 28.27
CA PRO A 898 25.54 50.49 27.76
C PRO A 898 24.50 51.55 28.12
#